data_AF-A0A3N6MB83-F1
#
_entry.id   AF-A0A3N6MB83-F1
#
_cell.length_a   1.000
_cell.length_b   1.000
_cell.length_c   1.000
_cell.angle_alpha   90.00
_cell.angle_beta   90.00
_cell.angle_gamma   90.00
#
_symmetry.space_group_name_H-M   'P 1'
#
loop_
_entity.id
_entity.type
_entity.pdbx_description
1 polymer ?
#
loop_
_entity_poly.entity_id
_entity_poly.type
_entity_poly.pdbx_seq_one_letter_code
_entity_poly.pdbx_strand_id
1 'polypeptide(L)'
;MKSTIKFNGLGNVRYTVTFADNVGAWQSSRGSTDDACMELTYTDLITRHKQLLLADSPESKSRHQIFRNHVSTLVSYLSFNGKTTESKVGVEMLSAFDKRTRDYTESLQLAPRTILDRRSHLRAWRELANAVLAATGVTRDSHDANSGVSKFTRALRTAFAAQSEAPKTIARMAGASTSAVQRWLNGAVPNQRALPSLTRIEHALGLERNALRNLITQRPQAGDSPARGATTIPYRARQKAHTQAPYLLPESELCPGLLEEWNDFFSYKTATNPSFNRRKNSEWRLLPKSKIATKLSAAAHSGNLGCVTAHIAFNMLRAYFGFLRMPRRDGGFGIPQTELTTLAWFAVPDAVNSYLEFRTRRSDGIVHWGQKGFASFVCSLTSIDTGFLTQQPELGARLPKKWGDAITFESMCAKTHGLASAWKRKANGKSRNPEEPIRGLLVLSEPLAPLFRAITALDEAAANAAPGSLDEALHKRNALLLAMLIANPLRRRNFVLMTYAEDGSGNLYRRHDGFRLRFEAVDFKNEHGAANSAYDAPLPPDLSSRIEEYLQEFRPRLVRLNPFAPWVFPSRDGTRWDDLSRQIERVTKRLIPETPGFGTHAVRHLVPTDYLRKHPEDYPTVALLLHDKLETVIANYAHLRQDHSFSRWQEHLQTIRKE
;
A
#
# COMPACT_ATOMS: atom_id res chain seq x y z
N MET A 1 12.42 -45.02 51.72
CA MET A 1 12.60 -46.34 51.05
C MET A 1 11.31 -46.66 50.31
N LYS A 2 11.42 -46.94 48.99
CA LYS A 2 10.42 -47.58 48.09
C LYS A 2 9.09 -46.86 47.77
N SER A 3 9.05 -46.40 46.52
CA SER A 3 7.96 -46.42 45.53
C SER A 3 6.66 -47.15 45.89
N THR A 4 5.50 -46.57 45.55
CA THR A 4 4.67 -46.94 44.38
C THR A 4 3.32 -46.21 44.45
N ILE A 5 2.94 -45.47 43.40
CA ILE A 5 1.51 -45.22 43.11
C ILE A 5 1.27 -45.61 41.65
N LYS A 6 0.32 -46.53 41.51
CA LYS A 6 -0.11 -47.22 40.31
C LYS A 6 -0.91 -46.28 39.40
N PHE A 7 -0.66 -46.34 38.10
CA PHE A 7 -1.52 -45.76 37.07
C PHE A 7 -2.70 -46.69 36.82
N ASN A 8 -3.90 -46.31 37.25
CA ASN A 8 -5.18 -46.82 36.75
C ASN A 8 -6.23 -45.73 36.92
N GLY A 9 -6.73 -45.19 35.79
CA GLY A 9 -7.72 -44.11 35.82
C GLY A 9 -7.89 -43.39 34.48
N LEU A 10 -8.25 -44.13 33.43
CA LEU A 10 -8.77 -43.59 32.16
C LEU A 10 -10.22 -43.12 32.34
N GLY A 11 -10.46 -42.17 33.24
CA GLY A 11 -11.79 -41.62 33.50
C GLY A 11 -11.68 -40.13 33.71
N ASN A 12 -11.68 -39.35 32.62
CA ASN A 12 -12.13 -37.95 32.54
C ASN A 12 -11.87 -37.41 31.13
N VAL A 13 -12.64 -37.92 30.15
CA VAL A 13 -12.77 -37.29 28.84
C VAL A 13 -13.71 -36.10 29.00
N ARG A 14 -13.25 -34.90 28.63
CA ARG A 14 -13.99 -33.63 28.84
C ARG A 14 -15.12 -33.37 27.83
N TYR A 15 -15.48 -34.36 27.01
CA TYR A 15 -16.56 -34.27 26.03
C TYR A 15 -17.25 -35.63 25.93
N THR A 16 -18.51 -35.67 26.33
CA THR A 16 -19.43 -36.78 26.10
C THR A 16 -19.70 -36.91 24.60
N VAL A 17 -19.45 -38.10 24.05
CA VAL A 17 -19.90 -38.49 22.70
C VAL A 17 -21.31 -39.02 22.86
N THR A 18 -22.30 -38.27 22.37
CA THR A 18 -23.65 -38.80 22.13
C THR A 18 -23.59 -39.67 20.88
N PHE A 19 -23.71 -40.99 21.05
CA PHE A 19 -24.01 -41.92 19.97
C PHE A 19 -25.43 -41.64 19.49
N ALA A 20 -25.57 -41.18 18.26
CA ALA A 20 -26.84 -41.24 17.54
C ALA A 20 -26.78 -42.45 16.62
N ASP A 21 -27.50 -43.51 16.99
CA ASP A 21 -27.81 -44.63 16.12
C ASP A 21 -28.57 -44.12 14.90
N ASN A 22 -28.05 -44.40 13.70
CA ASN A 22 -28.84 -44.46 12.49
C ASN A 22 -28.27 -45.59 11.62
N VAL A 23 -28.91 -46.74 11.73
CA VAL A 23 -28.76 -47.88 10.84
C VAL A 23 -29.26 -47.45 9.45
N GLY A 24 -28.35 -47.43 8.47
CA GLY A 24 -28.68 -47.09 7.08
C GLY A 24 -27.66 -47.67 6.11
N ALA A 25 -28.01 -48.83 5.56
CA ALA A 25 -27.40 -49.61 4.48
C ALA A 25 -26.13 -49.06 3.78
N TRP A 26 -25.04 -49.80 3.94
CA TRP A 26 -23.81 -49.68 3.16
C TRP A 26 -24.02 -50.22 1.74
N GLN A 27 -23.83 -49.36 0.73
CA GLN A 27 -23.50 -49.80 -0.62
C GLN A 27 -22.01 -49.56 -0.89
N SER A 28 -21.28 -50.67 -0.95
CA SER A 28 -19.89 -50.75 -1.39
C SER A 28 -19.73 -50.18 -2.80
N SER A 29 -18.95 -49.11 -2.94
CA SER A 29 -18.32 -48.75 -4.21
C SER A 29 -16.81 -48.92 -4.04
N ARG A 30 -16.31 -50.09 -4.47
CA ARG A 30 -14.88 -50.33 -4.68
C ARG A 30 -14.41 -49.44 -5.84
N GLY A 31 -13.47 -48.55 -5.55
CA GLY A 31 -12.80 -47.73 -6.57
C GLY A 31 -11.34 -47.51 -6.21
N SER A 32 -10.47 -48.30 -6.85
CA SER A 32 -9.04 -48.09 -7.13
C SER A 32 -8.16 -47.47 -6.03
N THR A 33 -7.41 -48.34 -5.34
CA THR A 33 -6.27 -48.01 -4.47
C THR A 33 -5.03 -47.66 -5.29
N ASP A 34 -4.60 -46.41 -5.25
CA ASP A 34 -3.18 -46.02 -5.20
C ASP A 34 -3.06 -44.55 -4.78
N ASP A 35 -3.51 -44.24 -3.56
CA ASP A 35 -3.40 -42.91 -2.96
C ASP A 35 -2.32 -42.92 -1.87
N ALA A 36 -1.28 -42.12 -2.08
CA ALA A 36 -0.06 -42.09 -1.28
C ALA A 36 -0.31 -41.91 0.24
N CYS A 37 -0.23 -43.01 1.00
CA CYS A 37 -0.11 -42.99 2.46
C CYS A 37 1.38 -42.95 2.85
N MET A 38 1.72 -42.26 3.94
CA MET A 38 3.03 -42.42 4.59
C MET A 38 3.10 -43.82 5.19
N GLU A 39 4.31 -44.41 5.26
CA GLU A 39 4.55 -45.63 6.05
C GLU A 39 4.46 -45.39 7.57
N LEU A 40 4.33 -44.12 7.98
CA LEU A 40 4.18 -43.68 9.36
C LEU A 40 2.70 -43.74 9.80
N THR A 41 2.44 -44.21 11.02
CA THR A 41 1.11 -44.13 11.65
C THR A 41 0.89 -42.80 12.38
N TYR A 42 -0.37 -42.45 12.66
CA TYR A 42 -0.65 -41.30 13.52
C TYR A 42 -0.13 -41.50 14.96
N THR A 43 -0.02 -42.74 15.45
CA THR A 43 0.62 -43.07 16.74
C THR A 43 2.10 -42.66 16.76
N ASP A 44 2.82 -42.90 15.67
CA ASP A 44 4.22 -42.48 15.55
C ASP A 44 4.32 -40.95 15.46
N LEU A 45 3.40 -40.31 14.73
CA LEU A 45 3.33 -38.85 14.61
C LEU A 45 3.04 -38.18 15.98
N ILE A 46 2.13 -38.75 16.77
CA ILE A 46 1.83 -38.32 18.14
C ILE A 46 3.06 -38.45 19.04
N THR A 47 3.81 -39.55 18.92
CA THR A 47 5.03 -39.78 19.70
C THR A 47 6.10 -38.73 19.38
N ARG A 48 6.31 -38.41 18.11
CA ARG A 48 7.24 -37.37 17.67
C ARG A 48 6.81 -35.98 18.11
N HIS A 49 5.51 -35.67 18.02
CA HIS A 49 4.97 -34.38 18.48
C HIS A 49 5.11 -34.21 19.99
N LYS A 50 4.92 -35.30 20.74
CA LYS A 50 5.15 -35.35 22.19
C LYS A 50 6.61 -35.05 22.53
N GLN A 51 7.55 -35.67 21.81
CA GLN A 51 8.97 -35.40 21.99
C GLN A 51 9.30 -33.93 21.68
N LEU A 52 8.84 -33.38 20.56
CA LEU A 52 9.09 -31.98 20.20
C LEU A 52 8.54 -30.97 21.22
N LEU A 53 7.35 -31.21 21.77
CA LEU A 53 6.74 -30.28 22.72
C LEU A 53 7.24 -30.43 24.15
N LEU A 54 7.75 -31.60 24.55
CA LEU A 54 8.07 -31.91 25.95
C LEU A 54 9.56 -32.17 26.22
N ALA A 55 10.43 -32.29 25.20
CA ALA A 55 11.85 -32.64 25.37
C ALA A 55 12.63 -31.65 26.27
N ASP A 56 12.43 -30.35 26.11
CA ASP A 56 13.24 -29.34 26.82
C ASP A 56 12.68 -28.93 28.20
N SER A 57 11.46 -29.35 28.56
CA SER A 57 10.84 -29.01 29.85
C SER A 57 9.73 -30.00 30.23
N PRO A 58 10.09 -31.21 30.69
CA PRO A 58 9.13 -32.28 30.99
C PRO A 58 8.17 -31.98 32.16
N GLU A 59 8.38 -30.91 32.92
CA GLU A 59 7.52 -30.52 34.06
C GLU A 59 6.52 -29.38 33.74
N SER A 60 6.53 -28.85 32.50
CA SER A 60 5.65 -27.74 32.13
C SER A 60 4.18 -28.17 32.02
N LYS A 61 3.37 -27.87 33.05
CA LYS A 61 1.91 -28.14 33.06
C LYS A 61 1.18 -27.51 31.87
N SER A 62 1.61 -26.34 31.40
CA SER A 62 1.00 -25.67 30.25
C SER A 62 1.28 -26.39 28.93
N ARG A 63 2.50 -26.88 28.70
CA ARG A 63 2.86 -27.66 27.50
C ARG A 63 2.14 -29.02 27.46
N HIS A 64 1.94 -29.65 28.61
CA HIS A 64 1.13 -30.86 28.73
C HIS A 64 -0.33 -30.61 28.35
N GLN A 65 -0.88 -29.46 28.74
CA GLN A 65 -2.25 -29.09 28.37
C GLN A 65 -2.37 -28.80 26.86
N ILE A 66 -1.40 -28.13 26.27
CA ILE A 66 -1.35 -27.87 24.81
C ILE A 66 -1.30 -29.19 24.04
N PHE A 67 -0.40 -30.10 24.43
CA PHE A 67 -0.30 -31.41 23.80
C PHE A 67 -1.61 -32.20 23.87
N ARG A 68 -2.29 -32.20 25.03
CA ARG A 68 -3.61 -32.82 25.19
C ARG A 68 -4.67 -32.23 24.26
N ASN A 69 -4.69 -30.91 24.11
CA ASN A 69 -5.63 -30.22 23.21
C ASN A 69 -5.36 -30.58 21.72
N HIS A 70 -4.08 -30.66 21.34
CA HIS A 70 -3.68 -31.07 19.99
C HIS A 70 -4.10 -32.51 19.69
N VAL A 71 -3.85 -33.44 20.63
CA VAL A 71 -4.24 -34.86 20.48
C VAL A 71 -5.76 -35.02 20.42
N SER A 72 -6.50 -34.33 21.29
CA SER A 72 -7.97 -34.37 21.28
C SER A 72 -8.53 -33.88 19.94
N THR A 73 -7.95 -32.82 19.37
CA THR A 73 -8.36 -32.32 18.05
C THR A 73 -8.03 -33.31 16.94
N LEU A 74 -6.85 -33.93 16.99
CA LEU A 74 -6.43 -34.94 16.02
C LEU A 74 -7.36 -36.16 16.04
N VAL A 75 -7.66 -36.71 17.22
CA VAL A 75 -8.55 -37.89 17.34
C VAL A 75 -9.94 -37.59 16.78
N SER A 76 -10.50 -36.41 17.10
CA SER A 76 -11.80 -35.98 16.56
C SER A 76 -11.77 -35.80 15.03
N TYR A 77 -10.65 -35.29 14.49
CA TYR A 77 -10.45 -35.17 13.04
C TYR A 77 -10.29 -36.53 12.34
N LEU A 78 -9.55 -37.47 12.95
CA LEU A 78 -9.37 -38.81 12.40
C LEU A 78 -10.70 -39.57 12.38
N SER A 79 -11.48 -39.48 13.46
CA SER A 79 -12.81 -40.08 13.53
C SER A 79 -13.74 -39.55 12.43
N PHE A 80 -13.73 -38.24 12.17
CA PHE A 80 -14.47 -37.63 11.05
C PHE A 80 -14.03 -38.18 9.68
N ASN A 81 -12.75 -38.52 9.52
CA ASN A 81 -12.21 -39.11 8.29
C ASN A 81 -12.31 -40.65 8.27
N GLY A 82 -12.99 -41.28 9.24
CA GLY A 82 -13.11 -42.74 9.33
C GLY A 82 -11.80 -43.46 9.68
N LYS A 83 -10.89 -42.78 10.39
CA LYS A 83 -9.55 -43.28 10.76
C LYS A 83 -9.34 -43.31 12.28
N THR A 84 -8.36 -44.11 12.69
CA THR A 84 -7.88 -44.21 14.08
C THR A 84 -6.43 -43.74 14.18
N THR A 85 -5.90 -43.60 15.39
CA THR A 85 -4.48 -43.26 15.59
C THR A 85 -3.53 -44.34 15.06
N GLU A 86 -3.98 -45.59 14.96
CA GLU A 86 -3.22 -46.70 14.39
C GLU A 86 -3.20 -46.67 12.85
N SER A 87 -4.05 -45.85 12.23
CA SER A 87 -4.07 -45.70 10.78
C SER A 87 -2.80 -45.04 10.27
N LYS A 88 -2.37 -45.42 9.06
CA LYS A 88 -1.31 -44.72 8.32
C LYS A 88 -1.73 -43.27 8.02
N VAL A 89 -0.77 -42.34 8.12
CA VAL A 89 -0.98 -40.94 7.74
C VAL A 89 -1.25 -40.87 6.25
N GLY A 90 -2.48 -40.54 5.86
CA GLY A 90 -2.92 -40.55 4.47
C GLY A 90 -3.13 -39.15 3.87
N VAL A 91 -3.78 -39.12 2.71
CA VAL A 91 -4.08 -37.89 1.95
C VAL A 91 -4.83 -36.86 2.79
N GLU A 92 -5.63 -37.26 3.78
CA GLU A 92 -6.34 -36.36 4.70
C GLU A 92 -5.43 -35.48 5.56
N MET A 93 -4.16 -35.86 5.76
CA MET A 93 -3.17 -35.02 6.45
C MET A 93 -2.12 -34.45 5.50
N LEU A 94 -2.24 -34.75 4.20
CA LEU A 94 -1.29 -34.37 3.16
C LEU A 94 -1.98 -33.54 2.07
N SER A 95 -2.24 -34.16 0.91
CA SER A 95 -2.75 -33.51 -0.30
C SER A 95 -4.19 -33.00 -0.16
N ALA A 96 -5.03 -33.70 0.60
CA ALA A 96 -6.43 -33.36 0.82
C ALA A 96 -6.70 -32.58 2.14
N PHE A 97 -5.64 -32.20 2.87
CA PHE A 97 -5.77 -31.61 4.21
C PHE A 97 -6.66 -30.38 4.26
N ASP A 98 -6.51 -29.44 3.33
CA ASP A 98 -7.24 -28.16 3.39
C ASP A 98 -8.75 -28.36 3.15
N LYS A 99 -9.11 -29.27 2.24
CA LYS A 99 -10.50 -29.67 1.99
C LYS A 99 -11.07 -30.40 3.20
N ARG A 100 -10.41 -31.47 3.68
CA ARG A 100 -10.87 -32.29 4.80
C ARG A 100 -10.95 -31.52 6.12
N THR A 101 -10.03 -30.58 6.36
CA THR A 101 -10.07 -29.69 7.53
C THR A 101 -11.25 -28.73 7.46
N ARG A 102 -11.56 -28.20 6.28
CA ARG A 102 -12.73 -27.34 6.07
C ARG A 102 -14.02 -28.11 6.36
N ASP A 103 -14.22 -29.24 5.69
CA ASP A 103 -15.39 -30.12 5.86
C ASP A 103 -15.58 -30.53 7.33
N TYR A 104 -14.47 -30.90 7.99
CA TYR A 104 -14.47 -31.20 9.43
C TYR A 104 -14.91 -29.99 10.26
N THR A 105 -14.32 -28.81 10.04
CA THR A 105 -14.67 -27.61 10.82
C THR A 105 -16.08 -27.09 10.58
N GLU A 106 -16.63 -27.30 9.38
CA GLU A 106 -18.01 -26.94 9.03
C GLU A 106 -19.03 -27.92 9.63
N SER A 107 -18.66 -29.20 9.81
CA SER A 107 -19.51 -30.17 10.51
C SER A 107 -19.58 -29.97 12.02
N LEU A 108 -18.67 -29.17 12.60
CA LEU A 108 -18.65 -28.86 14.03
C LEU A 108 -19.54 -27.65 14.35
N GLN A 109 -20.60 -27.87 15.12
CA GLN A 109 -21.42 -26.80 15.70
C GLN A 109 -20.74 -26.20 16.95
N LEU A 110 -19.60 -25.52 16.76
CA LEU A 110 -18.81 -24.93 17.84
C LEU A 110 -18.67 -23.42 17.71
N ALA A 111 -18.32 -22.75 18.82
CA ALA A 111 -18.04 -21.33 18.83
C ALA A 111 -16.89 -20.98 17.86
N PRO A 112 -16.92 -19.81 17.18
CA PRO A 112 -15.92 -19.44 16.17
C PRO A 112 -14.47 -19.53 16.65
N ARG A 113 -14.22 -19.14 17.92
CA ARG A 113 -12.90 -19.23 18.55
C ARG A 113 -12.39 -20.67 18.65
N THR A 114 -13.26 -21.62 19.01
CA THR A 114 -12.92 -23.04 19.14
C THR A 114 -12.64 -23.66 17.77
N ILE A 115 -13.32 -23.21 16.72
CA ILE A 115 -13.05 -23.63 15.33
C ILE A 115 -11.64 -23.18 14.90
N LEU A 116 -11.26 -21.94 15.23
CA LEU A 116 -9.92 -21.41 14.94
C LEU A 116 -8.83 -22.18 15.69
N ASP A 117 -9.04 -22.45 16.99
CA ASP A 117 -8.10 -23.27 17.79
C ASP A 117 -7.91 -24.67 17.19
N ARG A 118 -9.00 -25.33 16.78
CA ARG A 118 -8.93 -26.66 16.13
C ARG A 118 -8.17 -26.61 14.80
N ARG A 119 -8.38 -25.58 13.97
CA ARG A 119 -7.63 -25.38 12.72
C ARG A 119 -6.13 -25.19 13.00
N SER A 120 -5.79 -24.42 14.02
CA SER A 120 -4.41 -24.22 14.46
C SER A 120 -3.75 -25.53 14.88
N HIS A 121 -4.42 -26.32 15.73
CA HIS A 121 -3.91 -27.61 16.17
C HIS A 121 -3.65 -28.57 14.99
N LEU A 122 -4.58 -28.66 14.03
CA LEU A 122 -4.43 -29.51 12.84
C LEU A 122 -3.30 -29.07 11.92
N ARG A 123 -3.06 -27.75 11.79
CA ARG A 123 -1.91 -27.24 11.02
C ARG A 123 -0.59 -27.66 11.66
N ALA A 124 -0.47 -27.62 12.99
CA ALA A 124 0.72 -28.10 13.68
C ALA A 124 1.00 -29.59 13.39
N TRP A 125 -0.05 -30.41 13.30
CA TRP A 125 0.09 -31.82 12.89
C TRP A 125 0.53 -31.99 11.44
N ARG A 126 -0.01 -31.18 10.51
CA ARG A 126 0.39 -31.18 9.09
C ARG A 126 1.85 -30.75 8.91
N GLU A 127 2.28 -29.71 9.61
CA GLU A 127 3.66 -29.23 9.56
C GLU A 127 4.64 -30.32 10.00
N LEU A 128 4.32 -31.04 11.08
CA LEU A 128 5.11 -32.18 11.53
C LEU A 128 5.12 -33.32 10.49
N ALA A 129 3.96 -33.67 9.93
CA ALA A 129 3.87 -34.71 8.90
C ALA A 129 4.71 -34.36 7.65
N ASN A 130 4.66 -33.11 7.19
CA ASN A 130 5.45 -32.62 6.07
C ASN A 130 6.95 -32.58 6.38
N ALA A 131 7.35 -32.21 7.61
CA ALA A 131 8.74 -32.23 8.04
C ALA A 131 9.29 -33.66 8.05
N VAL A 132 8.49 -34.63 8.49
CA VAL A 132 8.87 -36.05 8.45
C VAL A 132 8.97 -36.53 7.00
N LEU A 133 8.01 -36.18 6.14
CA LEU A 133 8.03 -36.57 4.72
C LEU A 133 9.27 -36.04 4.01
N ALA A 134 9.66 -34.79 4.28
CA ALA A 134 10.86 -34.17 3.74
C ALA A 134 12.17 -34.84 4.23
N ALA A 135 12.18 -35.36 5.46
CA ALA A 135 13.34 -36.06 6.03
C ALA A 135 13.51 -37.50 5.50
N THR A 136 12.42 -38.15 5.04
CA THR A 136 12.44 -39.54 4.57
C THR A 136 12.90 -39.74 3.10
N GLY A 137 13.27 -38.68 2.38
CA GLY A 137 14.02 -38.81 1.12
C GLY A 137 13.30 -39.48 -0.06
N VAL A 138 12.00 -39.80 0.03
CA VAL A 138 11.24 -40.32 -1.12
C VAL A 138 10.89 -39.16 -2.03
N THR A 139 11.78 -38.92 -3.00
CA THR A 139 11.46 -38.15 -4.20
C THR A 139 10.37 -38.88 -4.96
N ARG A 140 9.11 -38.43 -4.82
CA ARG A 140 8.04 -38.85 -5.74
C ARG A 140 8.06 -37.93 -6.94
N ASP A 141 8.41 -38.54 -8.08
CA ASP A 141 8.14 -38.02 -9.40
C ASP A 141 6.69 -37.54 -9.50
N SER A 142 6.55 -36.37 -10.11
CA SER A 142 5.29 -35.73 -10.40
C SER A 142 4.46 -36.58 -11.35
N HIS A 143 3.38 -37.19 -10.84
CA HIS A 143 2.22 -37.48 -11.67
C HIS A 143 1.17 -36.39 -11.45
N ASP A 144 0.94 -35.66 -12.54
CA ASP A 144 0.02 -34.53 -12.71
C ASP A 144 -1.45 -34.93 -12.48
N ALA A 145 -2.19 -34.01 -11.85
CA ALA A 145 -3.56 -33.69 -12.25
C ALA A 145 -3.94 -32.24 -11.82
N ASN A 146 -3.59 -31.28 -12.68
CA ASN A 146 -4.16 -29.92 -12.89
C ASN A 146 -4.23 -28.90 -11.71
N SER A 147 -3.83 -27.63 -11.83
CA SER A 147 -3.32 -26.84 -12.97
C SER A 147 -2.68 -25.53 -12.47
N GLY A 148 -1.40 -25.29 -12.82
CA GLY A 148 -0.72 -24.00 -12.59
C GLY A 148 0.62 -23.84 -13.33
N VAL A 149 1.10 -24.90 -14.00
CA VAL A 149 2.37 -24.89 -14.74
C VAL A 149 2.16 -24.27 -16.12
N SER A 150 3.00 -23.28 -16.46
CA SER A 150 2.91 -22.56 -17.74
C SER A 150 3.09 -23.49 -18.95
N LYS A 151 2.43 -23.18 -20.08
CA LYS A 151 2.61 -23.91 -21.35
C LYS A 151 4.09 -24.00 -21.75
N PHE A 152 4.85 -22.93 -21.46
CA PHE A 152 6.30 -22.88 -21.63
C PHE A 152 7.01 -23.97 -20.80
N THR A 153 6.77 -24.04 -19.50
CA THR A 153 7.43 -25.02 -18.62
C THR A 153 7.09 -26.44 -19.03
N ARG A 154 5.84 -26.70 -19.44
CA ARG A 154 5.43 -28.02 -19.92
C ARG A 154 6.19 -28.42 -21.19
N ALA A 155 6.19 -27.55 -22.20
CA ALA A 155 6.93 -27.83 -23.44
C ALA A 155 8.43 -27.96 -23.22
N LEU A 156 9.01 -27.17 -22.30
CA LEU A 156 10.40 -27.28 -21.92
C LEU A 156 10.71 -28.64 -21.28
N ARG A 157 9.88 -29.09 -20.33
CA ARG A 157 10.04 -30.42 -19.70
C ARG A 157 9.94 -31.54 -20.73
N THR A 158 8.96 -31.47 -21.64
CA THR A 158 8.81 -32.44 -22.73
C THR A 158 10.03 -32.46 -23.64
N ALA A 159 10.56 -31.30 -24.02
CA ALA A 159 11.74 -31.21 -24.89
C ALA A 159 13.00 -31.77 -24.23
N PHE A 160 13.19 -31.55 -22.92
CA PHE A 160 14.30 -32.16 -22.18
C PHE A 160 14.14 -33.66 -21.95
N ALA A 161 12.91 -34.14 -21.74
CA ALA A 161 12.63 -35.57 -21.57
C ALA A 161 12.84 -36.38 -22.86
N ALA A 162 12.78 -35.72 -24.02
CA ALA A 162 13.06 -36.32 -25.33
C ALA A 162 14.56 -36.50 -25.62
N GLN A 163 15.44 -35.99 -24.75
CA GLN A 163 16.89 -36.10 -24.91
C GLN A 163 17.44 -37.23 -24.04
N SER A 164 18.48 -37.92 -24.53
CA SER A 164 19.20 -38.96 -23.77
C SER A 164 20.12 -38.39 -22.69
N GLU A 165 20.40 -37.10 -22.73
CA GLU A 165 21.31 -36.42 -21.81
C GLU A 165 20.59 -35.64 -20.70
N ALA A 166 21.21 -35.55 -19.53
CA ALA A 166 20.66 -34.80 -18.41
C ALA A 166 20.54 -33.29 -18.72
N PRO A 167 19.50 -32.58 -18.22
CA PRO A 167 19.29 -31.16 -18.50
C PRO A 167 20.47 -30.24 -18.17
N LYS A 168 21.28 -30.61 -17.17
CA LYS A 168 22.50 -29.88 -16.80
C LYS A 168 23.60 -29.99 -17.86
N THR A 169 23.71 -31.14 -18.54
CA THR A 169 24.70 -31.40 -19.60
C THR A 169 24.36 -30.60 -20.85
N ILE A 170 23.11 -30.68 -21.29
CA ILE A 170 22.58 -29.91 -22.42
C ILE A 170 22.72 -28.41 -22.17
N ALA A 171 22.42 -27.94 -20.94
CA ALA A 171 22.59 -26.53 -20.58
C ALA A 171 24.05 -26.07 -20.73
N ARG A 172 25.02 -26.91 -20.36
CA ARG A 172 26.45 -26.61 -20.49
C ARG A 172 26.88 -26.59 -21.97
N MET A 173 26.43 -27.56 -22.76
CA MET A 173 26.70 -27.62 -24.20
C MET A 173 26.12 -26.43 -24.95
N ALA A 174 24.94 -25.95 -24.55
CA ALA A 174 24.31 -24.76 -25.14
C ALA A 174 24.89 -23.42 -24.64
N GLY A 175 25.90 -23.44 -23.77
CA GLY A 175 26.45 -22.23 -23.13
C GLY A 175 25.41 -21.45 -22.32
N ALA A 176 24.45 -22.14 -21.71
CA ALA A 176 23.41 -21.56 -20.86
C ALA A 176 23.67 -21.84 -19.37
N SER A 177 23.14 -20.99 -18.51
CA SER A 177 23.23 -21.18 -17.07
C SER A 177 22.42 -22.40 -16.63
N THR A 178 23.09 -23.38 -16.01
CA THR A 178 22.46 -24.59 -15.45
C THR A 178 21.42 -24.26 -14.38
N SER A 179 21.66 -23.22 -13.58
CA SER A 179 20.70 -22.73 -12.58
C SER A 179 19.50 -22.04 -13.21
N ALA A 180 19.67 -21.34 -14.34
CA ALA A 180 18.56 -20.76 -15.09
C ALA A 180 17.64 -21.85 -15.68
N VAL A 181 18.20 -22.87 -16.32
CA VAL A 181 17.45 -24.00 -16.89
C VAL A 181 16.71 -24.77 -15.80
N GLN A 182 17.36 -25.03 -14.65
CA GLN A 182 16.71 -25.68 -13.51
C GLN A 182 15.52 -24.87 -12.99
N ARG A 183 15.64 -23.54 -12.90
CA ARG A 183 14.53 -22.67 -12.49
C ARG A 183 13.37 -22.73 -13.48
N TRP A 184 13.66 -22.81 -14.78
CA TRP A 184 12.62 -22.91 -15.80
C TRP A 184 11.87 -24.24 -15.77
N LEU A 185 12.60 -25.34 -15.56
CA LEU A 185 12.01 -26.67 -15.33
C LEU A 185 11.16 -26.71 -14.06
N ASN A 186 11.49 -25.89 -13.06
CA ASN A 186 10.73 -25.76 -11.81
C ASN A 186 9.56 -24.75 -11.90
N GLY A 187 9.20 -24.25 -13.09
CA GLY A 187 8.02 -23.41 -13.29
C GLY A 187 8.28 -21.91 -13.47
N ALA A 188 9.53 -21.46 -13.41
CA ALA A 188 9.85 -20.07 -13.72
C ALA A 188 9.83 -19.82 -15.24
N VAL A 189 9.50 -18.60 -15.66
CA VAL A 189 9.52 -18.18 -17.07
C VAL A 189 10.71 -17.24 -17.31
N PRO A 190 11.50 -17.39 -18.38
CA PRO A 190 12.64 -16.52 -18.66
C PRO A 190 12.22 -15.07 -18.94
N ASN A 191 13.05 -14.13 -18.49
CA ASN A 191 12.89 -12.69 -18.74
C ASN A 191 13.59 -12.28 -20.05
N GLN A 192 13.43 -11.01 -20.48
CA GLN A 192 14.03 -10.51 -21.73
C GLN A 192 15.55 -10.74 -21.84
N ARG A 193 16.28 -10.63 -20.72
CA ARG A 193 17.74 -10.84 -20.68
C ARG A 193 18.14 -12.30 -20.86
N ALA A 194 17.23 -13.22 -20.57
CA ALA A 194 17.44 -14.66 -20.66
C ALA A 194 17.01 -15.25 -22.02
N LEU A 195 16.41 -14.45 -22.91
CA LEU A 195 15.97 -14.91 -24.24
C LEU A 195 17.12 -15.40 -25.12
N PRO A 196 18.31 -14.76 -25.17
CA PRO A 196 19.43 -15.31 -25.94
C PRO A 196 19.86 -16.71 -25.47
N SER A 197 19.90 -16.92 -24.15
CA SER A 197 20.19 -18.24 -23.56
C SER A 197 19.11 -19.26 -23.88
N LEU A 198 17.84 -18.85 -23.92
CA LEU A 198 16.74 -19.72 -24.32
C LEU A 198 16.84 -20.13 -25.79
N THR A 199 17.19 -19.21 -26.70
CA THR A 199 17.39 -19.54 -28.12
C THR A 199 18.51 -20.56 -28.33
N ARG A 200 19.61 -20.48 -27.54
CA ARG A 200 20.66 -21.50 -27.56
C ARG A 200 20.16 -22.86 -27.07
N ILE A 201 19.28 -22.86 -26.06
CA ILE A 201 18.65 -24.09 -25.54
C ILE A 201 17.67 -24.68 -26.55
N GLU A 202 16.87 -23.87 -27.23
CA GLU A 202 16.00 -24.34 -28.34
C GLU A 202 16.83 -25.06 -29.40
N HIS A 203 17.95 -24.47 -29.82
CA HIS A 203 18.86 -25.09 -30.78
C HIS A 203 19.49 -26.38 -30.26
N ALA A 204 19.97 -26.40 -29.02
CA ALA A 204 20.57 -27.60 -28.41
C ALA A 204 19.57 -28.73 -28.20
N LEU A 205 18.27 -28.42 -28.08
CA LEU A 205 17.18 -29.39 -27.97
C LEU A 205 16.61 -29.79 -29.34
N GLY A 206 17.17 -29.30 -30.45
CA GLY A 206 16.67 -29.59 -31.80
C GLY A 206 15.28 -29.01 -32.10
N LEU A 207 14.85 -27.99 -31.37
CA LEU A 207 13.55 -27.34 -31.56
C LEU A 207 13.63 -26.28 -32.67
N GLU A 208 12.52 -26.04 -33.33
CA GLU A 208 12.41 -24.90 -34.26
C GLU A 208 12.70 -23.57 -33.55
N ARG A 209 13.27 -22.62 -34.30
CA ARG A 209 13.64 -21.31 -33.77
C ARG A 209 12.41 -20.60 -33.19
N ASN A 210 12.51 -20.17 -31.93
CA ASN A 210 11.43 -19.55 -31.15
C ASN A 210 10.29 -20.50 -30.71
N ALA A 211 10.40 -21.81 -30.83
CA ALA A 211 9.36 -22.75 -30.42
C ALA A 211 8.97 -22.61 -28.94
N LEU A 212 9.95 -22.51 -28.02
CA LEU A 212 9.72 -22.28 -26.60
C LEU A 212 9.44 -20.80 -26.32
N ARG A 213 10.09 -19.90 -27.06
CA ARG A 213 9.88 -18.45 -26.94
C ARG A 213 8.44 -18.04 -27.23
N ASN A 214 7.80 -18.65 -28.22
CA ASN A 214 6.40 -18.39 -28.58
C ASN A 214 5.41 -18.87 -27.51
N LEU A 215 5.84 -19.74 -26.58
CA LEU A 215 5.05 -20.19 -25.44
C LEU A 215 5.18 -19.28 -24.21
N ILE A 216 6.17 -18.38 -24.20
CA ILE A 216 6.33 -17.34 -23.17
C ILE A 216 5.36 -16.19 -23.41
N THR A 217 5.09 -15.88 -24.68
CA THR A 217 4.13 -14.84 -25.09
C THR A 217 2.68 -15.24 -24.87
N GLN A 218 2.38 -16.53 -24.69
CA GLN A 218 1.08 -17.01 -24.23
C GLN A 218 0.97 -16.94 -22.69
N ARG A 219 1.03 -15.73 -22.14
CA ARG A 219 0.29 -15.46 -20.91
C ARG A 219 -1.17 -15.85 -21.18
N PRO A 220 -1.91 -16.44 -20.23
CA PRO A 220 -3.35 -16.21 -20.22
C PRO A 220 -3.47 -14.70 -20.24
N GLN A 221 -3.96 -14.14 -21.35
CA GLN A 221 -4.56 -12.84 -21.26
C GLN A 221 -5.56 -12.98 -20.12
N ALA A 222 -5.42 -12.13 -19.10
CA ALA A 222 -6.55 -11.80 -18.26
C ALA A 222 -7.69 -11.58 -19.25
N GLY A 223 -8.71 -12.46 -19.20
CA GLY A 223 -9.61 -12.70 -20.32
C GLY A 223 -10.02 -11.39 -20.96
N ASP A 224 -10.04 -11.37 -22.30
CA ASP A 224 -10.42 -10.26 -23.17
C ASP A 224 -11.36 -9.27 -22.47
N SER A 225 -10.76 -8.39 -21.68
CA SER A 225 -11.38 -7.17 -21.27
C SER A 225 -11.10 -6.29 -22.47
N PRO A 226 -12.13 -5.88 -23.23
CA PRO A 226 -11.94 -5.08 -24.43
C PRO A 226 -10.96 -3.98 -24.10
N ALA A 227 -9.94 -3.83 -24.95
CA ALA A 227 -8.82 -2.90 -24.78
C ALA A 227 -9.33 -1.63 -24.08
N ARG A 228 -9.07 -1.55 -22.76
CA ARG A 228 -9.69 -0.53 -21.91
C ARG A 228 -9.36 0.81 -22.54
N GLY A 229 -10.37 1.54 -22.99
CA GLY A 229 -10.22 2.88 -23.52
C GLY A 229 -9.58 3.73 -22.44
N ALA A 230 -8.25 3.80 -22.45
CA ALA A 230 -7.51 4.57 -21.47
C ALA A 230 -7.79 6.02 -21.81
N THR A 231 -8.82 6.60 -21.18
CA THR A 231 -9.05 8.05 -21.21
C THR A 231 -7.74 8.70 -20.78
N THR A 232 -7.03 9.23 -21.77
CA THR A 232 -5.71 9.80 -21.57
C THR A 232 -5.93 11.13 -20.89
N ILE A 233 -5.57 11.20 -19.61
CA ILE A 233 -5.63 12.45 -18.85
C ILE A 233 -4.53 13.38 -19.41
N PRO A 234 -4.87 14.54 -20.02
CA PRO A 234 -3.89 15.41 -20.67
C PRO A 234 -2.78 15.84 -19.71
N TYR A 235 -3.14 16.16 -18.46
CA TYR A 235 -2.19 16.49 -17.41
C TYR A 235 -1.14 15.38 -17.18
N ARG A 236 -1.56 14.10 -17.18
CA ARG A 236 -0.64 12.95 -16.98
C ARG A 236 0.28 12.76 -18.16
N ALA A 237 -0.22 12.93 -19.39
CA ALA A 237 0.59 12.88 -20.60
C ALA A 237 1.66 13.98 -20.60
N ARG A 238 1.25 15.22 -20.30
CA ARG A 238 2.15 16.37 -20.16
C ARG A 238 3.19 16.14 -19.05
N GLN A 239 2.77 15.64 -17.88
CA GLN A 239 3.69 15.33 -16.79
C GLN A 239 4.72 14.25 -17.18
N LYS A 240 4.30 13.21 -17.93
CA LYS A 240 5.20 12.18 -18.43
C LYS A 240 6.25 12.76 -19.38
N ALA A 241 5.84 13.62 -20.32
CA ALA A 241 6.76 14.30 -21.24
C ALA A 241 7.76 15.18 -20.47
N HIS A 242 7.27 15.99 -19.54
CA HIS A 242 8.10 16.88 -18.72
C HIS A 242 9.10 16.17 -17.82
N THR A 243 8.85 14.92 -17.45
CA THR A 243 9.76 14.11 -16.63
C THR A 243 11.01 13.69 -17.43
N GLN A 244 10.94 13.70 -18.77
CA GLN A 244 12.09 13.41 -19.65
C GLN A 244 13.02 14.62 -19.84
N ALA A 245 12.58 15.83 -19.48
CA ALA A 245 13.37 17.05 -19.49
C ALA A 245 13.53 17.60 -18.05
N PRO A 246 14.29 16.90 -17.18
CA PRO A 246 14.48 17.32 -15.80
C PRO A 246 15.39 18.55 -15.74
N TYR A 247 14.96 19.56 -15.00
CA TYR A 247 15.77 20.75 -14.70
C TYR A 247 16.01 20.91 -13.20
N LEU A 248 15.45 20.04 -12.35
CA LEU A 248 15.56 20.14 -10.90
C LEU A 248 17.04 19.99 -10.48
N LEU A 249 17.58 20.97 -9.75
CA LEU A 249 18.94 20.90 -9.24
C LEU A 249 19.07 19.79 -8.16
N PRO A 250 19.97 18.81 -8.30
CA PRO A 250 20.26 17.83 -7.26
C PRO A 250 20.77 18.47 -5.97
N GLU A 251 20.47 17.87 -4.80
CA GLU A 251 20.93 18.41 -3.50
C GLU A 251 22.45 18.39 -3.39
N SER A 252 23.10 17.40 -4.00
CA SER A 252 24.56 17.27 -4.05
C SER A 252 25.27 18.33 -4.89
N GLU A 253 24.51 19.08 -5.71
CA GLU A 253 25.06 20.11 -6.60
C GLU A 253 24.80 21.54 -6.08
N LEU A 254 24.12 21.68 -4.93
CA LEU A 254 23.97 22.96 -4.25
C LEU A 254 25.30 23.36 -3.63
N CYS A 255 25.69 24.63 -3.79
CA CYS A 255 26.93 25.10 -3.18
C CYS A 255 26.78 25.21 -1.64
N PRO A 256 27.89 25.12 -0.89
CA PRO A 256 27.86 25.23 0.57
C PRO A 256 27.25 26.55 1.09
N GLY A 257 27.62 27.69 0.50
CA GLY A 257 27.11 29.00 0.94
C GLY A 257 25.59 29.16 0.77
N LEU A 258 25.01 28.59 -0.30
CA LEU A 258 23.56 28.58 -0.50
C LEU A 258 22.85 27.68 0.52
N LEU A 259 23.47 26.56 0.91
CA LEU A 259 22.94 25.68 1.94
C LEU A 259 23.01 26.32 3.33
N GLU A 260 24.05 27.11 3.62
CA GLU A 260 24.17 27.91 4.84
C GLU A 260 23.04 28.94 4.91
N GLU A 261 22.86 29.77 3.88
CA GLU A 261 21.76 30.75 3.82
C GLU A 261 20.37 30.08 3.91
N TRP A 262 20.22 28.88 3.33
CA TRP A 262 19.00 28.08 3.51
C TRP A 262 18.78 27.64 4.96
N ASN A 263 19.83 27.22 5.66
CA ASN A 263 19.75 26.80 7.06
C ASN A 263 19.40 27.99 7.98
N ASP A 264 19.92 29.18 7.69
CA ASP A 264 19.55 30.41 8.40
C ASP A 264 18.09 30.76 8.17
N PHE A 265 17.63 30.68 6.92
CA PHE A 265 16.23 30.89 6.59
C PHE A 265 15.31 29.84 7.23
N PHE A 266 15.73 28.59 7.24
CA PHE A 266 15.00 27.50 7.90
C PHE A 266 14.89 27.73 9.41
N SER A 267 15.99 28.15 10.06
CA SER A 267 16.02 28.54 11.48
C SER A 267 15.08 29.71 11.74
N TYR A 268 15.16 30.77 10.92
CA TYR A 268 14.24 31.90 10.97
C TYR A 268 12.76 31.47 10.86
N LYS A 269 12.43 30.50 10.02
CA LYS A 269 11.05 30.02 9.85
C LYS A 269 10.57 29.06 10.93
N THR A 270 11.46 28.44 11.70
CA THR A 270 11.09 27.38 12.65
C THR A 270 11.37 27.72 14.10
N ALA A 271 12.18 28.73 14.37
CA ALA A 271 12.44 29.20 15.73
C ALA A 271 11.16 29.76 16.36
N THR A 272 10.99 29.52 17.67
CA THR A 272 9.92 30.13 18.48
C THR A 272 10.10 31.64 18.56
N ASN A 273 11.34 32.10 18.79
CA ASN A 273 11.71 33.51 18.81
C ASN A 273 12.87 33.74 17.84
N PRO A 274 12.60 34.01 16.55
CA PRO A 274 13.64 34.24 15.56
C PRO A 274 14.37 35.58 15.78
N SER A 275 15.65 35.66 15.42
CA SER A 275 16.44 36.90 15.50
C SER A 275 15.95 38.03 14.59
N PHE A 276 15.12 37.69 13.60
CA PHE A 276 14.53 38.61 12.65
C PHE A 276 13.02 38.69 12.83
N ASN A 277 12.43 39.83 12.46
CA ASN A 277 10.99 40.03 12.50
C ASN A 277 10.27 39.04 11.58
N ARG A 278 9.25 38.37 12.13
CA ARG A 278 8.43 37.37 11.43
C ARG A 278 6.96 37.61 11.69
N ARG A 279 6.14 37.55 10.63
CA ARG A 279 4.69 37.63 10.78
C ARG A 279 4.18 36.48 11.66
N LYS A 280 3.20 36.76 12.53
CA LYS A 280 2.63 35.83 13.52
C LYS A 280 2.27 34.45 12.94
N ASN A 281 1.66 34.40 11.77
CA ASN A 281 1.20 33.14 11.13
C ASN A 281 2.16 32.60 10.06
N SER A 282 3.45 32.97 10.10
CA SER A 282 4.47 32.56 9.12
C SER A 282 5.49 31.56 9.65
N GLU A 283 5.28 31.06 10.86
CA GLU A 283 6.06 29.97 11.44
C GLU A 283 5.80 28.65 10.72
N TRP A 284 6.87 27.88 10.53
CA TRP A 284 6.85 26.55 9.95
C TRP A 284 6.86 25.50 11.05
N ARG A 285 5.81 24.67 11.05
CA ARG A 285 5.65 23.61 12.02
C ARG A 285 6.70 22.51 11.88
N LEU A 286 7.41 22.25 12.97
CA LEU A 286 8.26 21.08 13.15
C LEU A 286 7.45 19.91 13.71
N LEU A 287 7.74 18.71 13.21
CA LEU A 287 7.12 17.47 13.66
C LEU A 287 8.19 16.43 13.96
N PRO A 288 8.01 15.57 14.99
CA PRO A 288 8.85 14.40 15.18
C PRO A 288 8.87 13.51 13.93
N LYS A 289 10.02 12.91 13.60
CA LYS A 289 10.18 11.98 12.46
C LYS A 289 9.10 10.88 12.42
N SER A 290 8.67 10.40 13.59
CA SER A 290 7.59 9.41 13.72
C SER A 290 6.22 9.90 13.25
N LYS A 291 5.98 11.22 13.24
CA LYS A 291 4.72 11.86 12.85
C LYS A 291 4.71 12.37 11.41
N ILE A 292 5.75 12.08 10.62
CA ILE A 292 5.91 12.53 9.22
C ILE A 292 5.66 11.35 8.27
N ALA A 293 4.63 11.46 7.42
CA ALA A 293 4.20 10.39 6.49
C ALA A 293 4.88 10.44 5.11
N THR A 294 6.00 11.12 4.97
CA THR A 294 6.73 11.27 3.71
C THR A 294 8.22 11.35 3.97
N LYS A 295 9.03 10.91 3.01
CA LYS A 295 10.46 11.15 3.05
C LYS A 295 10.73 12.63 2.77
N LEU A 296 11.44 13.30 3.68
CA LEU A 296 11.86 14.69 3.52
C LEU A 296 13.33 14.75 3.07
N SER A 297 13.71 15.88 2.47
CA SER A 297 15.10 16.22 2.15
C SER A 297 15.91 16.43 3.45
N ALA A 298 17.23 16.28 3.37
CA ALA A 298 18.09 16.53 4.53
C ALA A 298 17.93 17.97 5.04
N ALA A 299 17.85 18.92 4.11
CA ALA A 299 17.66 20.35 4.38
C ALA A 299 16.29 20.75 5.00
N ALA A 300 15.42 19.79 5.28
CA ALA A 300 14.12 20.01 5.93
C ALA A 300 14.05 19.41 7.34
N HIS A 301 15.20 19.09 7.94
CA HIS A 301 15.32 18.54 9.28
C HIS A 301 16.04 19.49 10.22
N SER A 302 15.63 19.47 11.48
CA SER A 302 16.38 20.01 12.62
C SER A 302 16.49 18.89 13.66
N GLY A 303 17.67 18.26 13.75
CA GLY A 303 17.88 17.07 14.58
C GLY A 303 16.89 15.93 14.29
N ASN A 304 16.04 15.60 15.27
CA ASN A 304 15.00 14.57 15.17
C ASN A 304 13.63 15.09 14.75
N LEU A 305 13.53 16.38 14.44
CA LEU A 305 12.34 17.02 13.91
C LEU A 305 12.49 17.22 12.40
N GLY A 306 11.37 17.19 11.70
CA GLY A 306 11.28 17.50 10.27
C GLY A 306 10.15 18.47 9.98
N CYS A 307 10.29 19.25 8.92
CA CYS A 307 9.33 20.25 8.50
C CYS A 307 8.86 19.99 7.06
N VAL A 308 7.58 19.64 6.90
CA VAL A 308 6.99 19.37 5.58
C VAL A 308 6.95 20.64 4.72
N THR A 309 6.69 21.81 5.32
CA THR A 309 6.68 23.09 4.61
C THR A 309 8.06 23.46 4.10
N ALA A 310 9.11 23.24 4.90
CA ALA A 310 10.49 23.44 4.49
C ALA A 310 10.87 22.53 3.31
N HIS A 311 10.47 21.26 3.34
CA HIS A 311 10.71 20.37 2.20
C HIS A 311 10.06 20.87 0.90
N ILE A 312 8.83 21.38 0.98
CA ILE A 312 8.13 21.95 -0.18
C ILE A 312 8.88 23.20 -0.69
N ALA A 313 9.24 24.12 0.21
CA ALA A 313 9.97 25.34 -0.13
C ALA A 313 11.37 25.04 -0.69
N PHE A 314 12.06 24.04 -0.14
CA PHE A 314 13.36 23.59 -0.63
C PHE A 314 13.26 23.00 -2.03
N ASN A 315 12.21 22.23 -2.34
CA ASN A 315 11.96 21.77 -3.70
C ASN A 315 11.65 22.92 -4.67
N MET A 316 11.00 24.01 -4.20
CA MET A 316 10.83 25.22 -5.00
C MET A 316 12.17 25.90 -5.29
N LEU A 317 13.05 25.99 -4.29
CA LEU A 317 14.42 26.48 -4.45
C LEU A 317 15.19 25.65 -5.48
N ARG A 318 15.24 24.33 -5.30
CA ARG A 318 15.93 23.43 -6.22
C ARG A 318 15.40 23.51 -7.65
N ALA A 319 14.09 23.68 -7.81
CA ALA A 319 13.49 23.84 -9.14
C ALA A 319 13.87 25.20 -9.75
N TYR A 320 13.82 26.27 -8.96
CA TYR A 320 14.18 27.61 -9.41
C TYR A 320 15.66 27.70 -9.78
N PHE A 321 16.57 27.27 -8.92
CA PHE A 321 18.01 27.26 -9.18
C PHE A 321 18.39 26.34 -10.34
N GLY A 322 17.68 25.22 -10.47
CA GLY A 322 17.79 24.35 -11.62
C GLY A 322 17.42 25.03 -12.94
N PHE A 323 16.36 25.85 -12.94
CA PHE A 323 16.00 26.70 -14.07
C PHE A 323 17.02 27.83 -14.31
N LEU A 324 17.55 28.44 -13.24
CA LEU A 324 18.56 29.49 -13.37
C LEU A 324 19.81 28.95 -14.08
N ARG A 325 20.25 27.75 -13.71
CA ARG A 325 21.38 27.06 -14.34
C ARG A 325 21.12 26.66 -15.79
N MET A 326 19.89 26.26 -16.10
CA MET A 326 19.54 25.69 -17.40
C MET A 326 19.89 26.67 -18.54
N PRO A 327 20.52 26.20 -19.64
CA PRO A 327 20.91 27.06 -20.74
C PRO A 327 19.72 27.81 -21.37
N ARG A 328 19.97 29.02 -21.86
CA ARG A 328 18.94 29.84 -22.54
C ARG A 328 18.35 29.17 -23.77
N ARG A 329 19.16 28.43 -24.53
CA ARG A 329 18.71 27.64 -25.70
C ARG A 329 17.66 26.58 -25.33
N ASP A 330 17.70 26.09 -24.10
CA ASP A 330 16.76 25.09 -23.56
C ASP A 330 15.60 25.76 -22.82
N GLY A 331 15.50 27.10 -22.90
CA GLY A 331 14.46 27.92 -22.29
C GLY A 331 14.73 28.32 -20.84
N GLY A 332 15.96 28.14 -20.33
CA GLY A 332 16.39 28.49 -18.97
C GLY A 332 16.95 29.91 -18.85
N PHE A 333 17.48 30.27 -17.68
CA PHE A 333 18.04 31.62 -17.46
C PHE A 333 19.51 31.75 -17.88
N GLY A 334 20.27 30.65 -17.84
CA GLY A 334 21.65 30.53 -18.32
C GLY A 334 22.72 31.09 -17.36
N ILE A 335 22.54 30.91 -16.06
CA ILE A 335 23.51 31.34 -15.04
C ILE A 335 24.54 30.23 -14.79
N PRO A 336 25.85 30.54 -14.82
CA PRO A 336 26.89 29.59 -14.44
C PRO A 336 26.70 29.07 -13.01
N GLN A 337 26.99 27.80 -12.77
CA GLN A 337 26.81 27.19 -11.45
C GLN A 337 27.66 27.89 -10.36
N THR A 338 28.81 28.45 -10.73
CA THR A 338 29.68 29.23 -9.84
C THR A 338 29.04 30.54 -9.35
N GLU A 339 28.02 31.06 -10.03
CA GLU A 339 27.28 32.27 -9.64
C GLU A 339 26.01 31.95 -8.83
N LEU A 340 25.63 30.68 -8.69
CA LEU A 340 24.41 30.24 -7.99
C LEU A 340 24.68 29.99 -6.51
N THR A 341 25.19 31.02 -5.82
CA THR A 341 25.74 30.88 -4.47
C THR A 341 24.88 31.43 -3.34
N THR A 342 23.79 32.14 -3.65
CA THR A 342 23.01 32.89 -2.65
C THR A 342 21.51 32.85 -2.94
N LEU A 343 20.69 32.88 -1.87
CA LEU A 343 19.25 33.09 -1.90
C LEU A 343 18.85 34.47 -2.46
N ALA A 344 19.77 35.42 -2.57
CA ALA A 344 19.52 36.74 -3.17
C ALA A 344 19.00 36.65 -4.61
N TRP A 345 19.19 35.53 -5.31
CA TRP A 345 18.56 35.26 -6.61
C TRP A 345 17.03 35.31 -6.59
N PHE A 346 16.39 35.16 -5.42
CA PHE A 346 14.94 35.36 -5.27
C PHE A 346 14.53 36.83 -5.21
N ALA A 347 15.47 37.75 -5.04
CA ALA A 347 15.22 39.19 -5.11
C ALA A 347 15.33 39.70 -6.54
N VAL A 348 16.00 39.01 -7.48
CA VAL A 348 16.20 39.48 -8.86
C VAL A 348 14.88 39.42 -9.67
N PRO A 349 14.27 40.57 -10.05
CA PRO A 349 12.94 40.60 -10.67
C PRO A 349 12.86 39.80 -11.97
N ASP A 350 13.84 39.99 -12.86
CA ASP A 350 13.88 39.36 -14.18
C ASP A 350 13.99 37.84 -14.09
N ALA A 351 14.77 37.34 -13.14
CA ALA A 351 14.97 35.92 -12.90
C ALA A 351 13.68 35.26 -12.37
N VAL A 352 13.02 35.90 -11.40
CA VAL A 352 11.74 35.45 -10.83
C VAL A 352 10.64 35.46 -11.89
N ASN A 353 10.53 36.53 -12.68
CA ASN A 353 9.54 36.64 -13.74
C ASN A 353 9.76 35.56 -14.82
N SER A 354 11.00 35.40 -15.27
CA SER A 354 11.37 34.40 -16.29
C SER A 354 11.04 32.98 -15.84
N TYR A 355 11.22 32.66 -14.55
CA TYR A 355 10.84 31.36 -14.01
C TYR A 355 9.31 31.15 -14.02
N LEU A 356 8.54 32.17 -13.66
CA LEU A 356 7.07 32.10 -13.68
C LEU A 356 6.52 31.95 -15.10
N GLU A 357 7.12 32.62 -16.08
CA GLU A 357 6.82 32.44 -17.50
C GLU A 357 7.23 31.06 -18.02
N PHE A 358 8.41 30.58 -17.65
CA PHE A 358 8.86 29.22 -17.95
C PHE A 358 7.88 28.16 -17.41
N ARG A 359 7.44 28.32 -16.16
CA ARG A 359 6.42 27.46 -15.55
C ARG A 359 5.10 27.50 -16.31
N THR A 360 4.71 28.67 -16.81
CA THR A 360 3.49 28.89 -17.59
C THR A 360 3.58 28.22 -18.97
N ARG A 361 4.71 28.32 -19.68
CA ARG A 361 4.97 27.59 -20.93
C ARG A 361 4.88 26.08 -20.72
N ARG A 362 5.42 25.56 -19.61
CA ARG A 362 5.33 24.12 -19.25
C ARG A 362 3.92 23.66 -18.84
N SER A 363 2.99 24.58 -18.64
CA SER A 363 1.59 24.26 -18.38
C SER A 363 0.67 24.71 -19.51
N ASP A 364 1.17 24.71 -20.74
CA ASP A 364 0.42 25.06 -21.96
C ASP A 364 -0.24 26.44 -21.88
N GLY A 365 0.47 27.42 -21.29
CA GLY A 365 -0.03 28.78 -21.12
C GLY A 365 -0.84 29.03 -19.83
N ILE A 366 -1.15 27.99 -19.05
CA ILE A 366 -2.02 28.13 -17.86
C ILE A 366 -1.23 28.69 -16.68
N VAL A 367 -1.65 29.84 -16.13
CA VAL A 367 -1.13 30.34 -14.85
C VAL A 367 -1.91 29.73 -13.68
N HIS A 368 -1.28 28.86 -12.90
CA HIS A 368 -1.98 28.01 -11.93
C HIS A 368 -1.40 28.10 -10.50
N TRP A 369 -1.98 27.32 -9.58
CA TRP A 369 -1.59 27.28 -8.16
C TRP A 369 -0.12 26.96 -7.88
N GLY A 370 0.62 26.40 -8.84
CA GLY A 370 2.06 26.16 -8.72
C GLY A 370 2.84 27.47 -8.76
N GLN A 371 2.51 28.35 -9.72
CA GLN A 371 3.01 29.71 -9.79
C GLN A 371 2.58 30.50 -8.56
N LYS A 372 1.33 30.34 -8.11
CA LYS A 372 0.84 30.99 -6.88
C LYS A 372 1.66 30.59 -5.65
N GLY A 373 1.97 29.30 -5.50
CA GLY A 373 2.80 28.78 -4.41
C GLY A 373 4.21 29.36 -4.45
N PHE A 374 4.86 29.33 -5.61
CA PHE A 374 6.19 29.91 -5.80
C PHE A 374 6.21 31.43 -5.55
N ALA A 375 5.28 32.18 -6.14
CA ALA A 375 5.17 33.62 -5.95
C ALA A 375 4.87 33.98 -4.48
N SER A 376 4.05 33.19 -3.78
CA SER A 376 3.83 33.38 -2.35
C SER A 376 5.08 33.09 -1.52
N PHE A 377 5.91 32.14 -1.95
CA PHE A 377 7.20 31.87 -1.33
C PHE A 377 8.16 33.05 -1.52
N VAL A 378 8.28 33.57 -2.75
CA VAL A 378 9.06 34.79 -3.04
C VAL A 378 8.57 35.99 -2.22
N CYS A 379 7.26 36.24 -2.17
CA CYS A 379 6.69 37.31 -1.34
C CYS A 379 7.06 37.17 0.15
N SER A 380 7.20 35.93 0.65
CA SER A 380 7.58 35.66 2.04
C SER A 380 9.05 35.93 2.33
N LEU A 381 9.89 35.97 1.30
CA LEU A 381 11.31 36.32 1.37
C LEU A 381 11.53 37.83 1.23
N THR A 382 10.70 38.51 0.43
CA THR A 382 10.88 39.91 0.03
C THR A 382 9.87 40.90 0.63
N SER A 383 9.05 40.45 1.59
CA SER A 383 8.09 41.34 2.28
C SER A 383 8.82 42.43 3.04
N ILE A 384 8.30 43.66 3.00
CA ILE A 384 8.77 44.73 3.88
C ILE A 384 8.73 44.27 5.36
N ASP A 385 9.76 44.66 6.11
CA ASP A 385 10.04 44.43 7.54
C ASP A 385 10.12 42.97 8.02
N THR A 386 9.56 42.03 7.26
CA THR A 386 9.36 40.63 7.70
C THR A 386 9.86 39.61 6.70
N GLY A 387 10.33 40.04 5.53
CA GLY A 387 11.02 39.18 4.58
C GLY A 387 12.40 38.83 5.11
N PHE A 388 12.83 37.59 4.87
CA PHE A 388 14.18 37.17 5.26
C PHE A 388 15.25 37.95 4.48
N LEU A 389 15.07 38.15 3.17
CA LEU A 389 16.04 38.85 2.32
C LEU A 389 16.06 40.35 2.61
N THR A 390 14.91 40.97 2.87
CA THR A 390 14.85 42.41 3.21
C THR A 390 15.55 42.76 4.51
N GLN A 391 15.73 41.78 5.41
CA GLN A 391 16.42 41.95 6.69
C GLN A 391 17.90 41.56 6.63
N GLN A 392 18.40 41.14 5.46
CA GLN A 392 19.79 40.76 5.22
C GLN A 392 20.35 41.40 3.93
N PRO A 393 20.54 42.72 3.92
CA PRO A 393 21.02 43.44 2.74
C PRO A 393 22.38 42.97 2.22
N GLU A 394 23.23 42.43 3.08
CA GLU A 394 24.55 41.89 2.75
C GLU A 394 24.50 40.71 1.76
N LEU A 395 23.39 39.97 1.70
CA LEU A 395 23.22 38.90 0.71
C LEU A 395 23.19 39.45 -0.72
N GLY A 396 22.73 40.69 -0.91
CA GLY A 396 22.74 41.35 -2.21
C GLY A 396 24.14 41.50 -2.79
N ALA A 397 25.16 41.71 -1.96
CA ALA A 397 26.56 41.84 -2.40
C ALA A 397 27.16 40.53 -2.94
N ARG A 398 26.52 39.38 -2.66
CA ARG A 398 26.93 38.07 -3.18
C ARG A 398 26.38 37.81 -4.59
N LEU A 399 25.50 38.66 -5.10
CA LEU A 399 25.06 38.58 -6.50
C LEU A 399 26.19 39.02 -7.44
N PRO A 400 26.25 38.46 -8.66
CA PRO A 400 27.15 38.96 -9.69
C PRO A 400 26.92 40.46 -9.96
N LYS A 401 28.00 41.23 -10.15
CA LYS A 401 27.98 42.71 -10.33
C LYS A 401 26.91 43.22 -11.30
N LYS A 402 26.71 42.50 -12.43
CA LYS A 402 25.66 42.79 -13.43
C LYS A 402 24.24 42.93 -12.87
N TRP A 403 23.96 42.34 -11.69
CA TRP A 403 22.66 42.40 -11.01
C TRP A 403 22.68 43.26 -9.74
N GLY A 404 23.86 43.48 -9.13
CA GLY A 404 24.00 44.16 -7.84
C GLY A 404 24.16 45.68 -7.91
N ASP A 405 24.72 46.23 -9.00
CA ASP A 405 25.18 47.62 -9.01
C ASP A 405 24.13 48.64 -9.48
N ALA A 406 23.07 48.20 -10.15
CA ALA A 406 22.11 49.09 -10.81
C ALA A 406 21.01 49.65 -9.90
N ILE A 407 20.67 48.94 -8.81
CA ILE A 407 19.64 49.34 -7.83
C ILE A 407 20.02 48.83 -6.45
N THR A 408 19.57 49.52 -5.40
CA THR A 408 19.74 49.02 -4.02
C THR A 408 19.03 47.68 -3.83
N PHE A 409 19.60 46.79 -3.00
CA PHE A 409 19.02 45.48 -2.75
C PHE A 409 17.60 45.55 -2.15
N GLU A 410 17.34 46.58 -1.34
CA GLU A 410 16.00 46.90 -0.83
C GLU A 410 15.02 47.20 -1.97
N SER A 411 15.39 48.08 -2.91
CA SER A 411 14.58 48.40 -4.09
C SER A 411 14.35 47.16 -4.96
N MET A 412 15.36 46.31 -5.08
CA MET A 412 15.27 45.03 -5.77
C MET A 412 14.24 44.10 -5.13
N CYS A 413 14.29 43.93 -3.80
CA CYS A 413 13.31 43.16 -3.04
C CYS A 413 11.89 43.72 -3.20
N ALA A 414 11.72 45.04 -3.10
CA ALA A 414 10.43 45.71 -3.24
C ALA A 414 9.82 45.49 -4.63
N LYS A 415 10.60 45.66 -5.70
CA LYS A 415 10.17 45.40 -7.09
C LYS A 415 9.73 43.95 -7.26
N THR A 416 10.52 43.01 -6.76
CA THR A 416 10.21 41.57 -6.86
C THR A 416 9.01 41.17 -6.02
N HIS A 417 8.81 41.79 -4.86
CA HIS A 417 7.61 41.60 -4.06
C HIS A 417 6.35 42.03 -4.82
N GLY A 418 6.38 43.21 -5.45
CA GLY A 418 5.29 43.72 -6.28
C GLY A 418 4.97 42.79 -7.45
N LEU A 419 6.01 42.35 -8.17
CA LEU A 419 5.90 41.40 -9.28
C LEU A 419 5.29 40.06 -8.84
N ALA A 420 5.84 39.44 -7.79
CA ALA A 420 5.35 38.17 -7.28
C ALA A 420 3.91 38.29 -6.75
N SER A 421 3.55 39.42 -6.13
CA SER A 421 2.19 39.70 -5.70
C SER A 421 1.21 39.80 -6.86
N ALA A 422 1.61 40.40 -7.99
CA ALA A 422 0.80 40.43 -9.21
C ALA A 422 0.58 39.01 -9.78
N TRP A 423 1.64 38.20 -9.88
CA TRP A 423 1.53 36.81 -10.31
C TRP A 423 0.65 35.96 -9.39
N LYS A 424 0.78 36.13 -8.07
CA LYS A 424 -0.03 35.45 -7.05
C LYS A 424 -1.53 35.73 -7.24
N ARG A 425 -1.90 36.96 -7.62
CA ARG A 425 -3.30 37.35 -7.93
C ARG A 425 -3.79 36.77 -9.26
N LYS A 426 -2.94 36.72 -10.29
CA LYS A 426 -3.28 36.20 -11.63
C LYS A 426 -3.43 34.67 -11.66
N ALA A 427 -2.75 33.97 -10.76
CA ALA A 427 -2.64 32.51 -10.75
C ALA A 427 -3.89 31.78 -10.21
N ASN A 428 -5.01 31.88 -10.95
CA ASN A 428 -6.30 31.26 -10.60
C ASN A 428 -6.63 30.02 -11.45
N GLY A 429 -5.83 29.72 -12.47
CA GLY A 429 -6.03 28.56 -13.34
C GLY A 429 -5.81 27.21 -12.63
N LYS A 430 -6.41 26.16 -13.21
CA LYS A 430 -6.24 24.77 -12.76
C LYS A 430 -5.50 23.96 -13.83
N SER A 431 -4.19 23.76 -13.65
CA SER A 431 -3.39 22.93 -14.57
C SER A 431 -3.69 21.42 -14.45
N ARG A 432 -4.12 20.99 -13.26
CA ARG A 432 -4.60 19.63 -12.96
C ARG A 432 -6.03 19.72 -12.46
N ASN A 433 -6.96 19.04 -13.11
CA ASN A 433 -8.29 18.84 -12.56
C ASN A 433 -8.30 17.57 -11.67
N PRO A 434 -8.54 17.69 -10.35
CA PRO A 434 -8.57 16.53 -9.45
C PRO A 434 -9.73 15.56 -9.71
N GLU A 435 -10.76 15.98 -10.44
CA GLU A 435 -11.93 15.14 -10.77
C GLU A 435 -11.71 14.26 -12.00
N GLU A 436 -10.80 14.63 -12.92
CA GLU A 436 -10.52 13.86 -14.14
C GLU A 436 -10.29 12.36 -13.89
N PRO A 437 -9.51 11.93 -12.87
CA PRO A 437 -9.33 10.52 -12.57
C PRO A 437 -10.61 9.81 -12.09
N ILE A 438 -11.55 10.51 -11.48
CA ILE A 438 -12.76 9.92 -10.90
C ILE A 438 -14.04 10.27 -11.67
N ARG A 439 -13.94 11.02 -12.76
CA ARG A 439 -15.08 11.51 -13.54
C ARG A 439 -16.03 10.39 -13.96
N GLY A 440 -15.49 9.25 -14.42
CA GLY A 440 -16.32 8.09 -14.79
C GLY A 440 -17.13 7.52 -13.63
N LEU A 441 -16.63 7.63 -12.40
CA LEU A 441 -17.35 7.23 -11.18
C LEU A 441 -18.42 8.25 -10.79
N LEU A 442 -18.11 9.55 -10.94
CA LEU A 442 -19.04 10.61 -10.63
C LEU A 442 -20.29 10.61 -11.53
N VAL A 443 -20.23 10.02 -12.73
CA VAL A 443 -21.41 9.92 -13.61
C VAL A 443 -22.34 8.77 -13.20
N LEU A 444 -21.86 7.81 -12.42
CA LEU A 444 -22.70 6.70 -11.95
C LEU A 444 -23.74 7.19 -10.94
N SER A 445 -24.89 6.50 -10.91
CA SER A 445 -25.89 6.66 -9.85
C SER A 445 -25.32 6.32 -8.48
N GLU A 446 -24.44 5.32 -8.43
CA GLU A 446 -23.76 4.82 -7.23
C GLU A 446 -22.22 4.93 -7.36
N PRO A 447 -21.63 6.13 -7.17
CA PRO A 447 -20.19 6.36 -7.32
C PRO A 447 -19.28 5.46 -6.48
N LEU A 448 -19.75 4.96 -5.32
CA LEU A 448 -18.97 4.07 -4.46
C LEU A 448 -19.06 2.58 -4.86
N ALA A 449 -20.09 2.16 -5.60
CA ALA A 449 -20.27 0.74 -5.95
C ALA A 449 -19.04 0.10 -6.63
N PRO A 450 -18.32 0.77 -7.55
CA PRO A 450 -17.10 0.21 -8.13
C PRO A 450 -15.97 -0.04 -7.12
N LEU A 451 -15.89 0.72 -6.02
CA LEU A 451 -14.91 0.43 -4.97
C LEU A 451 -15.25 -0.85 -4.19
N PHE A 452 -16.52 -1.11 -3.91
CA PHE A 452 -16.96 -2.37 -3.29
C PHE A 452 -16.66 -3.57 -4.20
N ARG A 453 -16.91 -3.45 -5.51
CA ARG A 453 -16.50 -4.50 -6.47
C ARG A 453 -14.98 -4.72 -6.46
N ALA A 454 -14.19 -3.66 -6.36
CA ALA A 454 -12.74 -3.78 -6.27
C ALA A 454 -12.28 -4.46 -4.97
N ILE A 455 -13.00 -4.29 -3.86
CA ILE A 455 -12.76 -5.01 -2.60
C ILE A 455 -13.04 -6.51 -2.79
N THR A 456 -14.19 -6.87 -3.37
CA THR A 456 -14.54 -8.27 -3.68
C THR A 456 -13.48 -8.93 -4.58
N ALA A 457 -13.07 -8.24 -5.66
CA ALA A 457 -12.03 -8.74 -6.57
C ALA A 457 -10.67 -8.92 -5.88
N LEU A 458 -10.36 -8.14 -4.83
CA LEU A 458 -9.16 -8.36 -4.03
C LEU A 458 -9.29 -9.57 -3.12
N ASP A 459 -10.47 -9.83 -2.55
CA ASP A 459 -10.72 -11.02 -1.74
C ASP A 459 -10.66 -12.30 -2.58
N GLU A 460 -11.23 -12.28 -3.78
CA GLU A 460 -11.10 -13.38 -4.75
C GLU A 460 -9.64 -13.60 -5.16
N ALA A 461 -8.89 -12.53 -5.40
CA ALA A 461 -7.46 -12.64 -5.70
C ALA A 461 -6.65 -13.18 -4.52
N ALA A 462 -7.06 -12.90 -3.28
CA ALA A 462 -6.46 -13.52 -2.10
C ALA A 462 -6.78 -15.02 -2.03
N ALA A 463 -8.03 -15.41 -2.26
CA ALA A 463 -8.46 -16.81 -2.25
C ALA A 463 -7.77 -17.66 -3.34
N ASN A 464 -7.44 -17.05 -4.47
CA ASN A 464 -6.72 -17.68 -5.58
C ASN A 464 -5.19 -17.64 -5.42
N ALA A 465 -4.66 -16.87 -4.46
CA ALA A 465 -3.24 -16.88 -4.17
C ALA A 465 -2.86 -18.15 -3.40
N ALA A 466 -1.59 -18.54 -3.45
CA ALA A 466 -1.11 -19.68 -2.68
C ALA A 466 -1.41 -19.45 -1.18
N PRO A 467 -2.08 -20.39 -0.49
CA PRO A 467 -2.40 -20.24 0.93
C PRO A 467 -1.13 -20.01 1.75
N GLY A 468 -1.18 -19.07 2.69
CA GLY A 468 -0.01 -18.71 3.50
C GLY A 468 0.93 -17.71 2.82
N SER A 469 0.72 -17.40 1.54
CA SER A 469 1.66 -16.57 0.78
C SER A 469 1.63 -15.10 1.18
N LEU A 470 2.72 -14.40 0.82
CA LEU A 470 2.80 -12.95 0.93
C LEU A 470 1.76 -12.25 0.04
N ASP A 471 1.51 -12.79 -1.16
CA ASP A 471 0.58 -12.17 -2.10
C ASP A 471 -0.87 -12.24 -1.58
N GLU A 472 -1.28 -13.35 -0.97
CA GLU A 472 -2.56 -13.47 -0.24
C GLU A 472 -2.70 -12.34 0.81
N ALA A 473 -1.69 -12.16 1.65
CA ALA A 473 -1.68 -11.12 2.68
C ALA A 473 -1.71 -9.70 2.10
N LEU A 474 -1.01 -9.45 0.99
CA LEU A 474 -1.02 -8.17 0.28
C LEU A 474 -2.41 -7.84 -0.29
N HIS A 475 -3.13 -8.84 -0.81
CA HIS A 475 -4.49 -8.68 -1.32
C HIS A 475 -5.47 -8.31 -0.20
N LYS A 476 -5.47 -9.07 0.90
CA LYS A 476 -6.29 -8.81 2.09
C LYS A 476 -5.99 -7.45 2.74
N ARG A 477 -4.71 -7.07 2.83
CA ARG A 477 -4.29 -5.72 3.27
C ARG A 477 -4.92 -4.62 2.41
N ASN A 478 -4.84 -4.74 1.09
CA ASN A 478 -5.35 -3.72 0.17
C ASN A 478 -6.88 -3.64 0.23
N ALA A 479 -7.57 -4.79 0.38
CA ALA A 479 -9.02 -4.86 0.51
C ALA A 479 -9.49 -4.15 1.78
N LEU A 480 -8.85 -4.44 2.93
CA LEU A 480 -9.15 -3.77 4.19
C LEU A 480 -8.84 -2.26 4.12
N LEU A 481 -7.71 -1.87 3.52
CA LEU A 481 -7.37 -0.46 3.37
C LEU A 481 -8.42 0.31 2.56
N LEU A 482 -8.91 -0.24 1.45
CA LEU A 482 -9.99 0.37 0.68
C LEU A 482 -11.28 0.46 1.49
N ALA A 483 -11.66 -0.62 2.20
CA ALA A 483 -12.86 -0.63 3.03
C ALA A 483 -12.80 0.43 4.14
N MET A 484 -11.67 0.56 4.82
CA MET A 484 -11.48 1.58 5.87
C MET A 484 -11.43 3.00 5.30
N LEU A 485 -10.90 3.23 4.09
CA LEU A 485 -10.93 4.54 3.43
C LEU A 485 -12.35 4.98 3.07
N ILE A 486 -13.26 4.04 2.79
CA ILE A 486 -14.67 4.33 2.53
C ILE A 486 -15.38 4.62 3.86
N ALA A 487 -15.22 3.73 4.83
CA ALA A 487 -15.87 3.83 6.14
C ALA A 487 -15.43 5.07 6.92
N ASN A 488 -14.15 5.41 6.83
CA ASN A 488 -13.59 6.57 7.52
C ASN A 488 -12.59 7.30 6.60
N PRO A 489 -13.06 8.30 5.82
CA PRO A 489 -12.31 8.92 4.73
C PRO A 489 -11.23 9.90 5.23
N LEU A 490 -10.38 9.50 6.18
CA LEU A 490 -9.28 10.30 6.70
C LEU A 490 -8.21 10.59 5.64
N ARG A 491 -7.33 11.55 5.94
CA ARG A 491 -6.24 11.92 5.02
C ARG A 491 -5.20 10.80 4.94
N ARG A 492 -4.47 10.73 3.81
CA ARG A 492 -3.35 9.79 3.58
C ARG A 492 -2.41 9.67 4.79
N ARG A 493 -2.06 10.79 5.43
CA ARG A 493 -1.14 10.83 6.59
C ARG A 493 -1.63 9.92 7.72
N ASN A 494 -2.92 9.95 8.03
CA ASN A 494 -3.51 9.14 9.10
C ASN A 494 -3.30 7.65 8.82
N PHE A 495 -3.65 7.18 7.62
CA PHE A 495 -3.47 5.77 7.24
C PHE A 495 -2.02 5.30 7.16
N VAL A 496 -1.09 6.17 6.75
CA VAL A 496 0.35 5.83 6.71
C VAL A 496 0.96 5.71 8.11
N LEU A 497 0.49 6.52 9.06
CA LEU A 497 1.04 6.58 10.42
C LEU A 497 0.24 5.74 11.43
N MET A 498 -0.95 5.27 11.06
CA MET A 498 -1.85 4.51 11.92
C MET A 498 -1.15 3.29 12.51
N THR A 499 -1.15 3.20 13.84
CA THR A 499 -0.54 2.08 14.57
C THR A 499 -1.58 1.10 15.11
N TYR A 500 -1.12 -0.12 15.39
CA TYR A 500 -1.86 -1.15 16.11
C TYR A 500 -0.96 -1.78 17.18
N ALA A 501 -1.55 -2.00 18.35
CA ALA A 501 -0.98 -2.73 19.45
C ALA A 501 -2.10 -3.52 20.14
N GLU A 502 -1.79 -4.74 20.61
CA GLU A 502 -2.78 -5.66 21.20
C GLU A 502 -3.37 -5.14 22.52
N ASP A 503 -2.61 -4.35 23.27
CA ASP A 503 -3.04 -3.66 24.48
C ASP A 503 -4.02 -2.49 24.20
N GLY A 504 -4.31 -2.22 22.94
CA GLY A 504 -5.16 -1.13 22.49
C GLY A 504 -4.49 0.24 22.49
N SER A 505 -3.20 0.37 22.83
CA SER A 505 -2.49 1.67 22.84
C SER A 505 -2.34 2.31 21.45
N GLY A 506 -2.56 1.55 20.39
CA GLY A 506 -2.50 2.01 19.00
C GLY A 506 -3.67 2.92 18.58
N ASN A 507 -3.55 3.48 17.36
CA ASN A 507 -4.61 4.27 16.74
C ASN A 507 -5.84 3.41 16.39
N LEU A 508 -5.63 2.18 15.91
CA LEU A 508 -6.68 1.20 15.72
C LEU A 508 -6.78 0.34 16.98
N TYR A 509 -7.95 0.32 17.61
CA TYR A 509 -8.19 -0.44 18.84
C TYR A 509 -9.62 -0.98 18.87
N ARG A 510 -9.84 -1.96 19.74
CA ARG A 510 -11.13 -2.60 19.95
C ARG A 510 -11.77 -2.12 21.25
N ARG A 511 -13.07 -1.85 21.21
CA ARG A 511 -13.97 -1.68 22.36
C ARG A 511 -15.02 -2.80 22.36
N HIS A 512 -15.89 -2.78 23.36
CA HIS A 512 -17.01 -3.73 23.50
C HIS A 512 -17.97 -3.69 22.30
N ASP A 513 -18.13 -2.54 21.65
CA ASP A 513 -19.03 -2.26 20.53
C ASP A 513 -18.40 -2.44 19.14
N GLY A 514 -17.09 -2.73 19.07
CA GLY A 514 -16.38 -2.95 17.80
C GLY A 514 -15.03 -2.22 17.73
N PHE A 515 -14.51 -2.07 16.51
CA PHE A 515 -13.26 -1.35 16.27
C PHE A 515 -13.48 0.16 16.14
N ARG A 516 -12.50 0.93 16.61
CA ARG A 516 -12.51 2.39 16.58
C ARG A 516 -11.16 2.94 16.14
N LEU A 517 -11.17 4.17 15.63
CA LEU A 517 -9.98 4.93 15.28
C LEU A 517 -9.80 6.12 16.22
N ARG A 518 -8.64 6.21 16.85
CA ARG A 518 -8.23 7.36 17.66
C ARG A 518 -7.06 8.13 17.05
N PHE A 519 -7.12 9.46 17.08
CA PHE A 519 -6.03 10.35 16.70
C PHE A 519 -6.03 11.61 17.56
N GLU A 520 -4.85 12.13 17.87
CA GLU A 520 -4.73 13.40 18.57
C GLU A 520 -4.91 14.58 17.61
N ALA A 521 -5.26 15.75 18.13
CA ALA A 521 -5.37 16.98 17.34
C ALA A 521 -4.11 17.23 16.48
N VAL A 522 -2.93 16.97 17.05
CA VAL A 522 -1.61 17.13 16.40
C VAL A 522 -1.37 16.19 15.20
N ASP A 523 -2.13 15.10 15.12
CA ASP A 523 -2.07 14.17 13.99
C ASP A 523 -2.79 14.73 12.75
N PHE A 524 -3.63 15.76 12.93
CA PHE A 524 -4.32 16.45 11.86
C PHE A 524 -3.59 17.73 11.42
N LYS A 525 -3.81 18.10 10.16
CA LYS A 525 -3.30 19.34 9.57
C LYS A 525 -4.02 20.58 10.11
N ASN A 526 -5.26 20.42 10.56
CA ASN A 526 -6.17 21.51 10.94
C ASN A 526 -6.37 21.56 12.46
N GLU A 527 -5.30 21.35 13.24
CA GLU A 527 -5.37 21.27 14.72
C GLU A 527 -5.91 22.57 15.34
N HIS A 528 -5.60 23.72 14.74
CA HIS A 528 -6.16 25.02 15.13
C HIS A 528 -7.51 25.34 14.45
N GLY A 529 -8.19 24.31 13.93
CA GLY A 529 -9.44 24.41 13.19
C GLY A 529 -10.42 23.32 13.63
N ALA A 530 -11.01 22.60 12.67
CA ALA A 530 -12.00 21.54 12.95
C ALA A 530 -11.44 20.32 13.72
N ALA A 531 -10.11 20.22 13.86
CA ALA A 531 -9.45 19.13 14.55
C ALA A 531 -8.80 19.59 15.86
N ASN A 532 -9.46 20.48 16.60
CA ASN A 532 -8.97 21.00 17.89
C ASN A 532 -9.25 20.06 19.07
N SER A 533 -10.01 18.99 18.86
CA SER A 533 -10.27 17.93 19.83
C SER A 533 -9.65 16.61 19.40
N ALA A 534 -9.50 15.68 20.34
CA ALA A 534 -9.19 14.29 20.01
C ALA A 534 -10.26 13.73 19.07
N TYR A 535 -9.81 12.95 18.10
CA TYR A 535 -10.67 12.22 17.17
C TYR A 535 -10.84 10.81 17.69
N ASP A 536 -12.09 10.38 17.92
CA ASP A 536 -12.44 9.01 18.29
C ASP A 536 -13.72 8.63 17.55
N ALA A 537 -13.59 7.80 16.52
CA ALA A 537 -14.71 7.42 15.66
C ALA A 537 -14.87 5.90 15.52
N PRO A 538 -16.11 5.40 15.52
CA PRO A 538 -16.39 3.99 15.28
C PRO A 538 -16.11 3.60 13.83
N LEU A 539 -15.71 2.34 13.63
CA LEU A 539 -15.76 1.69 12.33
C LEU A 539 -17.06 0.86 12.24
N PRO A 540 -17.64 0.70 11.03
CA PRO A 540 -18.82 -0.13 10.84
C PRO A 540 -18.62 -1.54 11.42
N PRO A 541 -19.61 -2.10 12.15
CA PRO A 541 -19.52 -3.43 12.76
C PRO A 541 -19.11 -4.52 11.77
N ASP A 542 -19.62 -4.46 10.54
CA ASP A 542 -19.33 -5.40 9.45
C ASP A 542 -17.85 -5.47 9.05
N LEU A 543 -17.05 -4.45 9.37
CA LEU A 543 -15.60 -4.47 9.15
C LEU A 543 -14.83 -5.23 10.23
N SER A 544 -15.45 -5.51 11.39
CA SER A 544 -14.74 -6.08 12.54
C SER A 544 -14.12 -7.44 12.21
N SER A 545 -14.87 -8.32 11.54
CA SER A 545 -14.37 -9.64 11.13
C SER A 545 -13.16 -9.53 10.18
N ARG A 546 -13.23 -8.62 9.21
CA ARG A 546 -12.15 -8.35 8.25
C ARG A 546 -10.91 -7.76 8.94
N ILE A 547 -11.10 -6.88 9.93
CA ILE A 547 -10.00 -6.29 10.71
C ILE A 547 -9.33 -7.38 11.54
N GLU A 548 -10.10 -8.21 12.25
CA GLU A 548 -9.56 -9.32 13.05
C GLU A 548 -8.78 -10.32 12.21
N GLU A 549 -9.38 -10.80 11.11
CA GLU A 549 -8.75 -11.71 10.15
C GLU A 549 -7.43 -11.12 9.64
N TYR A 550 -7.43 -9.84 9.25
CA TYR A 550 -6.22 -9.15 8.81
C TYR A 550 -5.15 -9.08 9.90
N LEU A 551 -5.50 -8.63 11.10
CA LEU A 551 -4.53 -8.42 12.18
C LEU A 551 -3.93 -9.74 12.69
N GLN A 552 -4.73 -10.81 12.73
CA GLN A 552 -4.34 -12.12 13.26
C GLN A 552 -3.66 -13.01 12.21
N GLU A 553 -4.15 -13.01 10.96
CA GLU A 553 -3.67 -13.98 9.96
C GLU A 553 -2.71 -13.38 8.94
N PHE A 554 -2.97 -12.16 8.45
CA PHE A 554 -2.26 -11.60 7.29
C PHE A 554 -1.18 -10.60 7.67
N ARG A 555 -1.44 -9.72 8.62
CA ARG A 555 -0.47 -8.72 9.11
C ARG A 555 0.82 -9.36 9.64
N PRO A 556 0.80 -10.46 10.44
CA PRO A 556 2.03 -11.10 10.92
C PRO A 556 2.97 -11.54 9.80
N ARG A 557 2.42 -11.94 8.65
CA ARG A 557 3.20 -12.34 7.47
C ARG A 557 3.88 -11.13 6.81
N LEU A 558 3.20 -9.98 6.79
CA LEU A 558 3.71 -8.73 6.22
C LEU A 558 4.81 -8.11 7.08
N VAL A 559 4.76 -8.31 8.40
CA VAL A 559 5.75 -7.79 9.35
C VAL A 559 6.80 -8.83 9.74
N ARG A 560 6.86 -9.98 9.07
CA ARG A 560 7.79 -11.07 9.45
C ARG A 560 9.26 -10.62 9.54
N LEU A 561 9.68 -9.72 8.65
CA LEU A 561 11.04 -9.16 8.64
C LEU A 561 11.25 -8.04 9.67
N ASN A 562 10.18 -7.53 10.26
CA ASN A 562 10.19 -6.49 11.27
C ASN A 562 8.99 -6.67 12.23
N PRO A 563 9.01 -7.67 13.14
CA PRO A 563 7.85 -8.04 13.95
C PRO A 563 7.31 -6.92 14.84
N PHE A 564 8.18 -5.98 15.22
CA PHE A 564 7.85 -4.82 16.04
C PHE A 564 7.32 -3.62 15.23
N ALA A 565 7.12 -3.78 13.92
CA ALA A 565 6.52 -2.76 13.09
C ALA A 565 5.18 -2.33 13.69
N PRO A 566 4.98 -1.05 14.07
CA PRO A 566 3.76 -0.64 14.75
C PRO A 566 2.61 -0.37 13.79
N TRP A 567 2.88 -0.22 12.49
CA TRP A 567 1.90 0.27 11.51
C TRP A 567 0.80 -0.76 11.22
N VAL A 568 -0.45 -0.32 11.12
CA VAL A 568 -1.56 -1.19 10.69
C VAL A 568 -1.31 -1.70 9.28
N PHE A 569 -0.89 -0.81 8.38
CA PHE A 569 -0.64 -1.11 6.97
C PHE A 569 0.86 -0.99 6.63
N PRO A 570 1.67 -2.01 6.94
CA PRO A 570 3.07 -2.04 6.54
C PRO A 570 3.20 -2.16 5.02
N SER A 571 4.38 -1.79 4.51
CA SER A 571 4.79 -2.05 3.13
C SER A 571 4.96 -3.56 2.88
N ARG A 572 5.37 -3.94 1.66
CA ARG A 572 5.71 -5.35 1.36
C ARG A 572 6.87 -5.88 2.23
N ASP A 573 7.74 -4.99 2.68
CA ASP A 573 8.99 -5.31 3.37
C ASP A 573 8.88 -5.13 4.90
N GLY A 574 7.66 -4.97 5.44
CA GLY A 574 7.46 -4.76 6.88
C GLY A 574 7.85 -3.35 7.36
N THR A 575 8.03 -2.40 6.46
CA THR A 575 8.41 -1.01 6.77
C THR A 575 7.21 -0.06 6.66
N ARG A 576 7.36 1.21 7.08
CA ARG A 576 6.32 2.23 6.90
C ARG A 576 5.99 2.41 5.41
N TRP A 577 4.71 2.45 5.08
CA TRP A 577 4.27 2.47 3.69
C TRP A 577 4.09 3.89 3.14
N ASP A 578 5.21 4.57 2.89
CA ASP A 578 5.18 5.96 2.40
C ASP A 578 4.44 6.09 1.04
N ASP A 579 4.58 5.15 0.11
CA ASP A 579 3.93 5.24 -1.21
C ASP A 579 2.50 4.65 -1.27
N LEU A 580 1.78 4.58 -0.14
CA LEU A 580 0.43 3.99 -0.06
C LEU A 580 -0.56 4.51 -1.12
N SER A 581 -0.62 5.83 -1.36
CA SER A 581 -1.54 6.39 -2.37
C SER A 581 -1.24 5.93 -3.80
N ARG A 582 0.05 5.68 -4.13
CA ARG A 582 0.44 5.14 -5.43
C ARG A 582 0.01 3.69 -5.57
N GLN A 583 0.00 2.91 -4.48
CA GLN A 583 -0.58 1.58 -4.53
C GLN A 583 -2.10 1.64 -4.79
N ILE A 584 -2.83 2.51 -4.09
CA ILE A 584 -4.27 2.66 -4.33
C ILE A 584 -4.54 3.08 -5.78
N GLU A 585 -3.73 3.95 -6.36
CA GLU A 585 -3.80 4.30 -7.79
C GLU A 585 -3.60 3.08 -8.70
N ARG A 586 -2.64 2.19 -8.40
CA ARG A 586 -2.45 0.95 -9.16
C ARG A 586 -3.64 -0.01 -9.02
N VAL A 587 -4.16 -0.15 -7.80
CA VAL A 587 -5.27 -1.05 -7.49
C VAL A 587 -6.54 -0.58 -8.20
N THR A 588 -6.89 0.69 -8.07
CA THR A 588 -8.07 1.28 -8.73
C THR A 588 -7.93 1.22 -10.25
N LYS A 589 -6.76 1.58 -10.81
CA LYS A 589 -6.51 1.44 -12.26
C LYS A 589 -6.72 0.01 -12.77
N ARG A 590 -6.33 -0.99 -11.97
CA ARG A 590 -6.42 -2.39 -12.35
C ARG A 590 -7.84 -2.95 -12.22
N LEU A 591 -8.54 -2.60 -11.14
CA LEU A 591 -9.79 -3.27 -10.75
C LEU A 591 -11.06 -2.47 -11.05
N ILE A 592 -10.95 -1.18 -11.36
CA ILE A 592 -12.09 -0.32 -11.64
C ILE A 592 -12.01 0.17 -13.09
N PRO A 593 -12.78 -0.41 -14.03
CA PRO A 593 -12.75 -0.03 -15.44
C PRO A 593 -13.12 1.43 -15.72
N GLU A 594 -13.96 2.04 -14.87
CA GLU A 594 -14.49 3.39 -15.03
C GLU A 594 -13.48 4.51 -14.72
N THR A 595 -12.25 4.15 -14.32
CA THR A 595 -11.20 5.12 -13.98
C THR A 595 -9.84 4.76 -14.58
N PRO A 596 -9.03 5.75 -14.99
CA PRO A 596 -7.62 5.55 -15.29
C PRO A 596 -6.74 5.36 -14.02
N GLY A 597 -7.35 5.22 -12.83
CA GLY A 597 -6.72 5.04 -11.52
C GLY A 597 -6.62 6.33 -10.71
N PHE A 598 -6.78 6.23 -9.39
CA PHE A 598 -6.73 7.37 -8.45
C PHE A 598 -6.23 6.96 -7.05
N GLY A 599 -5.70 7.91 -6.29
CA GLY A 599 -5.18 7.67 -4.93
C GLY A 599 -6.20 7.95 -3.82
N THR A 600 -5.77 7.76 -2.57
CA THR A 600 -6.62 7.88 -1.35
C THR A 600 -7.42 9.18 -1.23
N HIS A 601 -6.87 10.30 -1.68
CA HIS A 601 -7.58 11.58 -1.59
C HIS A 601 -8.85 11.62 -2.45
N ALA A 602 -8.87 10.91 -3.58
CA ALA A 602 -10.07 10.83 -4.40
C ALA A 602 -11.16 9.97 -3.74
N VAL A 603 -10.81 8.94 -2.97
CA VAL A 603 -11.80 8.20 -2.15
C VAL A 603 -12.47 9.15 -1.15
N ARG A 604 -11.67 9.99 -0.49
CA ARG A 604 -12.17 11.04 0.42
C ARG A 604 -13.10 12.05 -0.27
N HIS A 605 -13.02 12.22 -1.59
CA HIS A 605 -13.98 13.02 -2.34
C HIS A 605 -15.22 12.25 -2.77
N LEU A 606 -15.09 10.97 -3.13
CA LEU A 606 -16.22 10.14 -3.56
C LEU A 606 -17.23 9.89 -2.44
N VAL A 607 -16.75 9.60 -1.23
CA VAL A 607 -17.61 9.32 -0.06
C VAL A 607 -18.64 10.44 0.21
N PRO A 608 -18.24 11.71 0.41
CA PRO A 608 -19.19 12.79 0.63
C PRO A 608 -20.05 13.10 -0.59
N THR A 609 -19.54 12.91 -1.81
CA THR A 609 -20.35 13.09 -3.03
C THR A 609 -21.47 12.06 -3.13
N ASP A 610 -21.18 10.79 -2.86
CA ASP A 610 -22.17 9.70 -2.84
C ASP A 610 -23.23 9.96 -1.76
N TYR A 611 -22.79 10.35 -0.56
CA TYR A 611 -23.67 10.67 0.56
C TYR A 611 -24.60 11.86 0.25
N LEU A 612 -24.06 13.00 -0.19
CA LEU A 612 -24.85 14.22 -0.43
C LEU A 612 -25.79 14.12 -1.64
N ARG A 613 -25.57 13.16 -2.55
CA ARG A 613 -26.54 12.86 -3.62
C ARG A 613 -27.80 12.19 -3.08
N LYS A 614 -27.67 11.37 -2.03
CA LYS A 614 -28.77 10.65 -1.38
C LYS A 614 -29.37 11.46 -0.22
N HIS A 615 -28.56 12.33 0.38
CA HIS A 615 -28.93 13.20 1.50
C HIS A 615 -28.56 14.65 1.16
N PRO A 616 -29.30 15.31 0.25
CA PRO A 616 -29.02 16.70 -0.10
C PRO A 616 -29.03 17.60 1.13
N GLU A 617 -28.12 18.57 1.16
CA GLU A 617 -28.01 19.61 2.20
C GLU A 617 -27.48 19.16 3.58
N ASP A 618 -27.25 17.86 3.80
CA ASP A 618 -26.64 17.35 5.05
C ASP A 618 -25.10 17.52 5.09
N TYR A 619 -24.66 18.78 4.98
CA TYR A 619 -23.27 19.19 5.14
C TYR A 619 -22.71 18.98 6.55
N PRO A 620 -23.48 19.12 7.65
CA PRO A 620 -22.98 18.84 9.00
C PRO A 620 -22.47 17.40 9.16
N THR A 621 -23.21 16.40 8.68
CA THR A 621 -22.76 15.00 8.72
C THR A 621 -21.47 14.80 7.94
N VAL A 622 -21.36 15.40 6.75
CA VAL A 622 -20.13 15.33 5.95
C VAL A 622 -18.95 16.03 6.64
N ALA A 623 -19.16 17.15 7.32
CA ALA A 623 -18.12 17.85 8.06
C ALA A 623 -17.55 16.98 9.20
N LEU A 624 -18.41 16.28 9.93
CA LEU A 624 -18.01 15.30 10.95
C LEU A 624 -17.27 14.10 10.32
N LEU A 625 -17.82 13.52 9.25
CA LEU A 625 -17.24 12.37 8.55
C LEU A 625 -15.85 12.67 7.99
N LEU A 626 -15.67 13.86 7.42
CA LEU A 626 -14.39 14.31 6.90
C LEU A 626 -13.47 14.83 8.01
N HIS A 627 -13.98 15.14 9.20
CA HIS A 627 -13.26 15.88 10.23
C HIS A 627 -12.66 17.18 9.66
N ASP A 628 -13.54 17.99 9.06
CA ASP A 628 -13.21 19.27 8.43
C ASP A 628 -14.20 20.36 8.86
N LYS A 629 -13.87 21.63 8.55
CA LYS A 629 -14.74 22.75 8.86
C LYS A 629 -15.99 22.73 7.98
N LEU A 630 -17.15 23.06 8.55
CA LEU A 630 -18.43 23.11 7.81
C LEU A 630 -18.34 24.07 6.61
N GLU A 631 -17.71 25.22 6.79
CA GLU A 631 -17.53 26.23 5.73
C GLU A 631 -16.70 25.66 4.57
N THR A 632 -15.67 24.87 4.88
CA THR A 632 -14.85 24.17 3.88
C THR A 632 -15.68 23.14 3.12
N VAL A 633 -16.55 22.40 3.80
CA VAL A 633 -17.43 21.41 3.16
C VAL A 633 -18.42 22.09 2.23
N ILE A 634 -19.10 23.14 2.69
CA ILE A 634 -20.06 23.90 1.86
C ILE A 634 -19.36 24.47 0.63
N ALA A 635 -18.20 25.13 0.80
CA ALA A 635 -17.44 25.69 -0.31
C ALA A 635 -17.04 24.64 -1.37
N ASN A 636 -16.81 23.39 -0.96
CA ASN A 636 -16.42 22.31 -1.86
C ASN A 636 -17.61 21.58 -2.49
N TYR A 637 -18.75 21.44 -1.81
CA TYR A 637 -19.83 20.55 -2.22
C TYR A 637 -21.18 21.24 -2.49
N ALA A 638 -21.31 22.55 -2.25
CA ALA A 638 -22.55 23.28 -2.54
C ALA A 638 -22.95 23.26 -4.02
N HIS A 639 -22.01 23.05 -4.94
CA HIS A 639 -22.30 22.93 -6.37
C HIS A 639 -23.18 21.71 -6.70
N LEU A 640 -23.14 20.65 -5.88
CA LEU A 640 -24.02 19.48 -6.02
C LEU A 640 -25.51 19.82 -5.83
N ARG A 641 -25.83 21.01 -5.30
CA ARG A 641 -27.19 21.48 -5.11
C ARG A 641 -27.90 21.84 -6.41
N GLN A 642 -27.18 22.20 -7.48
CA GLN A 642 -27.81 22.80 -8.65
C GLN A 642 -28.88 21.90 -9.24
N ASP A 643 -28.52 20.67 -9.60
CA ASP A 643 -29.47 19.71 -10.19
C ASP A 643 -30.66 19.44 -9.27
N HIS A 644 -30.41 19.25 -7.97
CA HIS A 644 -31.46 19.02 -6.98
C HIS A 644 -32.38 20.24 -6.76
N SER A 645 -31.83 21.45 -6.80
CA SER A 645 -32.61 22.69 -6.66
C SER A 645 -33.55 22.86 -7.85
N PHE A 646 -33.09 22.53 -9.06
CA PHE A 646 -33.92 22.54 -10.26
C PHE A 646 -34.97 21.42 -10.25
N SER A 647 -34.67 20.23 -9.72
CA SER A 647 -35.68 19.17 -9.53
C SER A 647 -36.78 19.59 -8.54
N ARG A 648 -36.42 20.14 -7.37
CA ARG A 648 -37.39 20.67 -6.40
C ARG A 648 -38.24 21.80 -6.99
N TRP A 649 -37.61 22.67 -7.78
CA TRP A 649 -38.34 23.73 -8.48
C TRP A 649 -39.29 23.17 -9.54
N GLN A 650 -38.88 22.14 -10.29
CA GLN A 650 -39.72 21.45 -11.26
C GLN A 650 -40.93 20.77 -10.58
N GLU A 651 -40.73 20.10 -9.44
CA GLU A 651 -41.80 19.53 -8.63
C GLU A 651 -42.79 20.61 -8.17
N HIS A 652 -42.28 21.74 -7.66
CA HIS A 652 -43.12 22.88 -7.27
C HIS A 652 -43.92 23.46 -8.44
N LEU A 653 -43.29 23.63 -9.62
CA LEU A 653 -43.97 24.07 -10.84
C LEU A 653 -45.06 23.08 -11.28
N GLN A 654 -44.85 21.77 -11.11
CA GLN A 654 -45.85 20.75 -11.39
C GLN A 654 -47.04 20.81 -10.43
N THR A 655 -46.81 21.18 -9.16
CA THR A 655 -47.88 21.39 -8.19
C THR A 655 -48.72 22.60 -8.57
N ILE A 656 -48.10 23.74 -8.92
CA ILE A 656 -48.83 24.95 -9.32
C ILE A 656 -49.62 24.75 -10.62
N ARG A 657 -49.09 23.98 -11.60
CA ARG A 657 -49.78 23.72 -12.87
C ARG A 657 -51.01 22.81 -12.77
N LYS A 658 -51.20 22.15 -11.63
CA LYS A 658 -52.36 21.27 -11.38
C LYS A 658 -53.52 22.00 -10.69
N GLU A 659 -53.29 23.24 -10.25
CA GLU A 659 -54.32 24.21 -9.85
C GLU A 659 -54.70 25.07 -11.07
#